data_AF-A0A8H6BSX5-F1
#
_entry.id   AF-A0A8H6BSX5-F1
#
_cell.length_a   1.000
_cell.length_b   1.000
_cell.length_c   1.000
_cell.angle_alpha   90.00
_cell.angle_beta   90.00
_cell.angle_gamma   90.00
#
_symmetry.space_group_name_H-M   'P 1'
#
loop_
_entity.id
_entity.type
_entity.pdbx_description
1 polymer ?
#
loop_
_entity_poly.entity_id
_entity_poly.type
_entity_poly.pdbx_seq_one_letter_code
_entity_poly.pdbx_strand_id
1 'polypeptide(L)'
;MPVNSPENKQIFSQLKFSDQAFYDPHDNVVGTTEFPVFNQYQRQPYVANGYIGSRIPNLGQGFTYDQLTNSSTANDDDLLNGWPLFNKRYSGAFVAGFYDLQKNTTGTNFAELLENGYESVIAAVPQWTALSLSVEILGKKYTLDPSLEHEAIGDITNYVQNMSLSDGIVTTQFTWLNTFDVKYEILAHRENINLGLVNMQVYNPGNESVQVIVSDVLDFNSSQRCQLNQISHDKNGIYVTFHPQGLSYIDGAIYSTLSANGQITREQTNETVFQNVELTIEPHSCVQVAKYAGIATTDLDPDSFKTADDVLKFARKVSQNKKHGDATQLVNSHRSAWSKIIQDAPLVTFPSDSLLNLGARASIFHLLANTRPNAEGVTGALGVSGLSSDSYGGMVFWDTDLWMLNGILPFAPDHIKSFINYRVHLHQQAIDNVPRGIKYHINMAVAMASWQLYISGAADDTFLESVAYPIINDAASFLAEYVVHYNDTLGKYTTKNLTDPDEFANHVDNGAYTNTGIVLVMRWAQIAGSILGKQVPKIYHDIETAMFLPTAENTQNITLEYSGMNSSVGIKQADVIMMTYPLENELIDQDQAYINMEFYSMKQVGYGPAMTFPIFSIVASNWHSSDHMGDPIALPCLGEGVRFDSIKCIWRRLLSINDGDNTTSWQAKYNDTTGKVLVDLKSFRNISSGTFIWGDKPPKRVKVSKYSGSSFTAVTDFFAQVDFGNELFNEYKYANPEGKLHNQSDVFEEVYSGDVKISAPFDPEEYFQVGFQQDTTSRKWS
;
A
#
# COMPACT_ATOMS: atom_id res chain seq x y z
N MET A 1 -9.49 -21.18 -8.79
CA MET A 1 -9.88 -22.18 -7.77
C MET A 1 -11.30 -21.86 -7.28
N PRO A 2 -12.12 -22.86 -6.90
CA PRO A 2 -13.40 -22.57 -6.25
C PRO A 2 -13.17 -21.72 -5.00
N VAL A 3 -13.99 -20.69 -4.76
CA VAL A 3 -13.99 -19.87 -3.52
C VAL A 3 -13.98 -20.75 -2.27
N ASN A 4 -14.62 -21.91 -2.36
CA ASN A 4 -14.73 -22.87 -1.27
C ASN A 4 -13.56 -23.84 -1.10
N SER A 5 -12.46 -23.71 -1.86
CA SER A 5 -11.30 -24.60 -1.69
C SER A 5 -10.65 -24.37 -0.31
N PRO A 6 -10.11 -25.41 0.35
CA PRO A 6 -9.41 -25.27 1.62
C PRO A 6 -8.27 -24.25 1.57
N GLU A 7 -7.51 -24.24 0.47
CA GLU A 7 -6.40 -23.33 0.26
C GLU A 7 -6.85 -21.87 0.19
N ASN A 8 -7.98 -21.62 -0.48
CA ASN A 8 -8.54 -20.29 -0.62
C ASN A 8 -9.08 -19.77 0.71
N LYS A 9 -9.83 -20.61 1.43
CA LYS A 9 -10.32 -20.29 2.78
C LYS A 9 -9.18 -20.01 3.76
N GLN A 10 -8.04 -20.69 3.62
CA GLN A 10 -6.86 -20.43 4.45
C GLN A 10 -6.25 -19.04 4.18
N ILE A 11 -6.22 -18.59 2.92
CA ILE A 11 -5.71 -17.26 2.55
C ILE A 11 -6.59 -16.17 3.18
N PHE A 12 -7.92 -16.29 3.05
CA PHE A 12 -8.84 -15.22 3.39
C PHE A 12 -9.41 -15.31 4.82
N SER A 13 -9.26 -16.42 5.54
CA SER A 13 -9.66 -16.51 6.97
C SER A 13 -8.88 -15.55 7.88
N GLN A 14 -7.75 -15.07 7.39
CA GLN A 14 -6.86 -14.16 8.09
C GLN A 14 -7.21 -12.69 7.84
N LEU A 15 -8.05 -12.42 6.83
CA LEU A 15 -8.47 -11.11 6.39
C LEU A 15 -9.87 -10.80 6.94
N LYS A 16 -10.17 -9.53 7.21
CA LYS A 16 -11.54 -9.10 7.59
C LYS A 16 -12.35 -8.85 6.32
N PHE A 17 -13.65 -9.09 6.37
CA PHE A 17 -14.61 -8.82 5.28
C PHE A 17 -14.37 -9.60 3.98
N SER A 18 -13.72 -10.76 4.07
CA SER A 18 -13.21 -11.56 2.95
C SER A 18 -13.86 -12.95 2.84
N ASP A 19 -15.00 -13.18 3.49
CA ASP A 19 -15.66 -14.49 3.57
C ASP A 19 -15.99 -15.11 2.20
N GLN A 20 -16.17 -14.26 1.19
CA GLN A 20 -16.46 -14.64 -0.20
C GLN A 20 -15.39 -14.15 -1.18
N ALA A 21 -14.25 -13.70 -0.65
CA ALA A 21 -13.10 -13.34 -1.45
C ALA A 21 -12.39 -14.60 -1.97
N PHE A 22 -11.70 -14.46 -3.09
CA PHE A 22 -10.94 -15.54 -3.69
C PHE A 22 -9.67 -15.06 -4.37
N TYR A 23 -8.68 -15.95 -4.43
CA TYR A 23 -7.50 -15.81 -5.27
C TYR A 23 -7.39 -17.04 -6.17
N ASP A 24 -7.32 -16.81 -7.48
CA ASP A 24 -7.01 -17.84 -8.45
C ASP A 24 -5.54 -17.72 -8.88
N PRO A 25 -4.65 -18.61 -8.44
CA PRO A 25 -3.24 -18.54 -8.81
C PRO A 25 -2.98 -18.95 -10.27
N HIS A 26 -3.92 -19.61 -10.94
CA HIS A 26 -3.76 -19.99 -12.35
C HIS A 26 -3.96 -18.79 -13.27
N ASP A 27 -5.08 -18.09 -13.10
CA ASP A 27 -5.42 -16.87 -13.85
C ASP A 27 -4.79 -15.61 -13.23
N ASN A 28 -4.21 -15.75 -12.03
CA ASN A 28 -3.59 -14.68 -11.24
C ASN A 28 -4.56 -13.52 -10.97
N VAL A 29 -5.79 -13.88 -10.56
CA VAL A 29 -6.87 -12.93 -10.26
C VAL A 29 -7.24 -12.97 -8.78
N VAL A 30 -7.55 -11.81 -8.21
CA VAL A 30 -8.13 -11.66 -6.87
C VAL A 30 -9.50 -11.03 -6.99
N GLY A 31 -10.49 -11.52 -6.25
CA GLY A 31 -11.86 -11.04 -6.38
C GLY A 31 -12.79 -11.47 -5.27
N THR A 32 -14.09 -11.25 -5.47
CA THR A 32 -15.18 -11.68 -4.59
C THR A 32 -16.35 -12.21 -5.42
N THR A 33 -17.07 -13.18 -4.87
CA THR A 33 -18.33 -13.70 -5.44
C THR A 33 -19.58 -13.23 -4.71
N GLU A 34 -19.41 -12.38 -3.70
CA GLU A 34 -20.52 -11.75 -2.99
C GLU A 34 -20.78 -10.36 -3.56
N PHE A 35 -22.02 -10.09 -3.94
CA PHE A 35 -22.45 -8.74 -4.27
C PHE A 35 -22.54 -7.92 -2.99
N PRO A 36 -21.68 -6.90 -2.78
CA PRO A 36 -21.79 -6.05 -1.61
C PRO A 36 -22.92 -5.05 -1.85
N VAL A 37 -23.98 -5.13 -1.03
CA VAL A 37 -25.13 -4.21 -1.12
C VAL A 37 -24.70 -2.75 -0.89
N PHE A 38 -23.71 -2.54 -0.03
CA PHE A 38 -23.14 -1.22 0.27
C PHE A 38 -21.78 -1.07 -0.40
N ASN A 39 -21.53 0.11 -0.97
CA ASN A 39 -20.21 0.45 -1.49
C ASN A 39 -19.24 0.73 -0.35
N GLN A 40 -18.14 -0.03 -0.30
CA GLN A 40 -17.12 0.11 0.74
C GLN A 40 -15.72 0.04 0.13
N TYR A 41 -14.86 0.98 0.49
CA TYR A 41 -13.50 1.12 -0.06
C TYR A 41 -12.69 -0.19 -0.04
N GLN A 42 -12.79 -0.98 1.03
CA GLN A 42 -12.03 -2.23 1.20
C GLN A 42 -12.42 -3.33 0.21
N ARG A 43 -13.59 -3.19 -0.44
CA ARG A 43 -14.14 -4.16 -1.40
C ARG A 43 -14.06 -3.70 -2.85
N GLN A 44 -13.56 -2.48 -3.10
CA GLN A 44 -13.52 -1.87 -4.44
C GLN A 44 -12.12 -2.05 -5.06
N PRO A 45 -12.00 -2.74 -6.21
CA PRO A 45 -10.77 -2.75 -6.99
C PRO A 45 -10.57 -1.40 -7.71
N TYR A 46 -9.40 -1.22 -8.33
CA TYR A 46 -9.09 -0.05 -9.15
C TYR A 46 -8.31 -0.42 -10.40
N VAL A 47 -8.38 0.43 -11.43
CA VAL A 47 -7.52 0.35 -12.62
C VAL A 47 -6.52 1.50 -12.59
N ALA A 48 -5.28 1.28 -13.01
CA ALA A 48 -4.29 2.34 -13.17
C ALA A 48 -3.19 1.94 -14.18
N ASN A 49 -2.54 2.93 -14.77
CA ASN A 49 -1.39 2.74 -15.67
C ASN A 49 -0.21 3.70 -15.40
N GLY A 50 -0.19 4.35 -14.23
CA GLY A 50 0.80 5.36 -13.84
C GLY A 50 0.58 6.73 -14.49
N TYR A 51 -0.51 6.93 -15.23
CA TYR A 51 -0.96 8.26 -15.65
C TYR A 51 -2.42 8.51 -15.30
N ILE A 52 -3.32 7.59 -15.65
CA ILE A 52 -4.72 7.63 -15.23
C ILE A 52 -5.03 6.47 -14.29
N GLY A 53 -5.95 6.70 -13.35
CA GLY A 53 -6.52 5.68 -12.51
C GLY A 53 -7.99 5.92 -12.22
N SER A 54 -8.69 4.86 -11.82
CA SER A 54 -10.07 4.94 -11.33
C SER A 54 -10.36 3.77 -10.41
N ARG A 55 -10.97 4.07 -9.26
CA ARG A 55 -11.57 3.05 -8.41
C ARG A 55 -12.92 2.62 -8.97
N ILE A 56 -13.24 1.33 -8.85
CA ILE A 56 -14.40 0.69 -9.51
C ILE A 56 -15.39 0.23 -8.43
N PRO A 57 -16.63 0.74 -8.42
CA PRO A 57 -17.64 0.37 -7.42
C PRO A 57 -18.22 -1.02 -7.67
N ASN A 58 -19.13 -1.45 -6.79
CA ASN A 58 -19.70 -2.79 -6.79
C ASN A 58 -20.42 -3.19 -8.10
N LEU A 59 -21.02 -2.25 -8.82
CA LEU A 59 -21.65 -2.52 -10.13
C LEU A 59 -20.66 -2.59 -11.31
N GLY A 60 -19.37 -2.38 -11.05
CA GLY A 60 -18.32 -2.53 -12.05
C GLY A 60 -18.10 -1.32 -12.94
N GLN A 61 -18.77 -0.18 -12.70
CA GLN A 61 -18.65 1.05 -13.47
C GLN A 61 -19.18 2.24 -12.65
N GLY A 62 -18.78 3.48 -12.99
CA GLY A 62 -19.43 4.69 -12.48
C GLY A 62 -18.82 5.22 -11.17
N PHE A 63 -19.56 6.13 -10.52
CA PHE A 63 -19.12 6.85 -9.32
C PHE A 63 -20.12 6.65 -8.19
N THR A 64 -19.61 6.52 -6.98
CA THR A 64 -20.38 6.50 -5.74
C THR A 64 -19.50 6.86 -4.56
N TYR A 65 -20.10 7.42 -3.52
CA TYR A 65 -19.46 7.54 -2.22
C TYR A 65 -19.58 6.23 -1.45
N ASP A 66 -18.66 5.99 -0.52
CA ASP A 66 -18.79 4.88 0.41
C ASP A 66 -20.08 5.01 1.25
N GLN A 67 -20.63 3.87 1.65
CA GLN A 67 -21.90 3.75 2.34
C GLN A 67 -21.71 2.95 3.63
N LEU A 68 -22.42 3.37 4.68
CA LEU A 68 -22.42 2.64 5.94
C LEU A 68 -23.17 1.33 5.78
N THR A 69 -22.65 0.29 6.41
CA THR A 69 -23.36 -0.98 6.51
C THR A 69 -24.44 -0.90 7.58
N ASN A 70 -25.41 -1.82 7.52
CA ASN A 70 -26.40 -2.00 8.59
C ASN A 70 -25.83 -2.70 9.85
N SER A 71 -24.51 -2.84 9.97
CA SER A 71 -23.89 -3.43 11.16
C SER A 71 -24.08 -2.54 12.39
N SER A 72 -24.35 -3.15 13.55
CA SER A 72 -24.43 -2.44 14.82
C SER A 72 -23.10 -1.83 15.29
N THR A 73 -21.98 -2.22 14.65
CA THR A 73 -20.64 -1.68 14.92
C THR A 73 -20.18 -0.64 13.90
N ALA A 74 -20.95 -0.41 12.83
CA ALA A 74 -20.60 0.56 11.80
C ALA A 74 -20.69 1.98 12.38
N ASN A 75 -19.72 2.82 12.06
CA ASN A 75 -19.64 4.20 12.52
C ASN A 75 -19.19 5.13 11.38
N ASP A 76 -19.48 6.42 11.50
CA ASP A 76 -19.19 7.41 10.45
C ASP A 76 -17.70 7.47 10.06
N ASP A 77 -16.78 7.16 10.98
CA ASP A 77 -15.33 7.16 10.70
C ASP A 77 -14.96 6.06 9.68
N ASP A 78 -15.77 5.01 9.55
CA ASP A 78 -15.58 3.96 8.54
C ASP A 78 -15.66 4.53 7.11
N LEU A 79 -16.34 5.68 6.93
CA LEU A 79 -16.53 6.35 5.65
C LEU A 79 -15.42 7.37 5.31
N LEU A 80 -14.57 7.74 6.27
CA LEU A 80 -13.64 8.85 6.09
C LEU A 80 -12.28 8.36 5.56
N ASN A 81 -11.68 9.15 4.68
CA ASN A 81 -10.27 9.03 4.33
C ASN A 81 -9.39 9.37 5.53
N GLY A 82 -8.14 8.91 5.48
CA GLY A 82 -7.12 9.33 6.44
C GLY A 82 -6.65 10.78 6.24
N TRP A 83 -5.61 11.13 6.98
CA TRP A 83 -4.87 12.38 6.82
C TRP A 83 -4.45 12.60 5.34
N PRO A 84 -4.40 13.86 4.85
CA PRO A 84 -4.70 15.13 5.53
C PRO A 84 -6.15 15.60 5.33
N LEU A 85 -6.96 14.87 4.57
CA LEU A 85 -8.24 15.37 4.05
C LEU A 85 -9.44 15.04 4.94
N PHE A 86 -9.47 13.85 5.54
CA PHE A 86 -10.63 13.38 6.35
C PHE A 86 -11.99 13.54 5.65
N ASN A 87 -12.00 13.54 4.32
CA ASN A 87 -13.21 13.61 3.51
C ASN A 87 -13.84 12.22 3.38
N LYS A 88 -15.13 12.18 3.05
CA LYS A 88 -15.83 10.93 2.75
C LYS A 88 -15.15 10.23 1.56
N ARG A 89 -14.88 8.92 1.66
CA ARG A 89 -14.32 8.09 0.58
C ARG A 89 -15.30 7.93 -0.58
N TYR A 90 -14.75 7.74 -1.78
CA TYR A 90 -15.51 7.61 -3.02
C TYR A 90 -14.71 6.83 -4.07
N SER A 91 -15.42 6.32 -5.08
CA SER A 91 -14.85 5.64 -6.26
C SER A 91 -14.33 6.64 -7.30
N GLY A 92 -13.32 7.41 -6.93
CA GLY A 92 -12.77 8.50 -7.74
C GLY A 92 -11.90 8.07 -8.91
N ALA A 93 -11.78 8.96 -9.90
CA ALA A 93 -10.77 8.92 -10.96
C ALA A 93 -9.69 9.97 -10.72
N PHE A 94 -8.45 9.60 -11.05
CA PHE A 94 -7.26 10.42 -10.78
C PHE A 94 -6.35 10.48 -12.00
N VAL A 95 -5.63 11.59 -12.14
CA VAL A 95 -4.58 11.78 -13.14
C VAL A 95 -3.28 12.17 -12.44
N ALA A 96 -2.18 11.49 -12.76
CA ALA A 96 -0.88 11.76 -12.18
C ALA A 96 -0.44 13.20 -12.46
N GLY A 97 0.01 13.92 -11.43
CA GLY A 97 0.41 15.31 -11.54
C GLY A 97 -0.72 16.33 -11.44
N PHE A 98 -1.98 15.92 -11.38
CA PHE A 98 -3.12 16.84 -11.33
C PHE A 98 -3.49 17.21 -9.89
N TYR A 99 -2.78 18.19 -9.34
CA TYR A 99 -2.95 18.68 -7.98
C TYR A 99 -3.72 20.00 -7.96
N ASP A 100 -4.48 20.25 -6.90
CA ASP A 100 -5.09 21.54 -6.64
C ASP A 100 -4.15 22.45 -5.82
N LEU A 101 -4.64 23.64 -5.50
CA LEU A 101 -4.00 24.56 -4.57
C LEU A 101 -5.06 25.09 -3.60
N GLN A 102 -4.97 24.66 -2.34
CA GLN A 102 -5.88 25.05 -1.27
C GLN A 102 -5.11 25.63 -0.08
N LYS A 103 -5.68 26.65 0.57
CA LYS A 103 -4.98 27.35 1.65
C LYS A 103 -4.64 26.42 2.82
N ASN A 104 -5.62 25.63 3.25
CA ASN A 104 -5.48 24.66 4.34
C ASN A 104 -6.14 23.34 3.93
N THR A 105 -5.51 22.22 4.27
CA THR A 105 -6.16 20.90 4.37
C THR A 105 -6.93 20.79 5.70
N THR A 106 -7.75 19.74 5.83
CA THR A 106 -8.52 19.50 7.07
C THR A 106 -7.61 19.21 8.26
N GLY A 107 -6.49 18.51 8.04
CA GLY A 107 -5.42 18.36 9.02
C GLY A 107 -4.04 18.64 8.43
N THR A 108 -3.13 19.08 9.29
CA THR A 108 -1.72 19.34 8.97
C THR A 108 -0.85 18.89 10.14
N ASN A 109 0.35 18.42 9.83
CA ASN A 109 1.36 18.11 10.85
C ASN A 109 2.24 19.33 11.19
N PHE A 110 2.21 20.39 10.36
CA PHE A 110 3.07 21.57 10.46
C PHE A 110 2.25 22.84 10.19
N ALA A 111 1.46 23.26 11.18
CA ALA A 111 0.59 24.43 11.04
C ALA A 111 1.38 25.71 10.75
N GLU A 112 2.61 25.80 11.23
CA GLU A 112 3.55 26.89 10.96
C GLU A 112 3.93 27.02 9.47
N LEU A 113 3.88 25.93 8.70
CA LEU A 113 4.15 26.00 7.25
C LEU A 113 2.99 26.64 6.48
N LEU A 114 1.77 26.60 7.01
CA LEU A 114 0.60 27.26 6.40
C LEU A 114 0.71 28.78 6.41
N GLU A 115 1.58 29.37 7.23
CA GLU A 115 1.88 30.81 7.17
C GLU A 115 2.69 31.19 5.92
N ASN A 116 3.40 30.22 5.34
CA ASN A 116 4.39 30.41 4.29
C ASN A 116 3.91 29.97 2.90
N GLY A 117 2.69 29.45 2.78
CA GLY A 117 2.21 28.88 1.53
C GLY A 117 0.81 28.31 1.60
N TYR A 118 0.47 27.58 0.53
CA TYR A 118 -0.77 26.85 0.37
C TYR A 118 -0.40 25.37 0.23
N GLU A 119 -1.35 24.50 0.52
CA GLU A 119 -1.22 23.06 0.33
C GLU A 119 -1.67 22.68 -1.09
N SER A 120 -1.07 21.62 -1.62
CA SER A 120 -1.49 21.01 -2.89
C SER A 120 -1.82 19.55 -2.67
N VAL A 121 -3.04 19.14 -3.06
CA VAL A 121 -3.49 17.76 -2.97
C VAL A 121 -4.06 17.29 -4.29
N ILE A 122 -3.97 15.98 -4.56
CA ILE A 122 -4.43 15.42 -5.83
C ILE A 122 -5.93 15.69 -6.01
N ALA A 123 -6.31 16.22 -7.17
CA ALA A 123 -7.71 16.42 -7.53
C ALA A 123 -8.29 15.17 -8.18
N ALA A 124 -9.54 14.84 -7.86
CA ALA A 124 -10.25 13.77 -8.54
C ALA A 124 -10.95 14.34 -9.77
N VAL A 125 -10.61 13.82 -10.95
CA VAL A 125 -11.19 14.26 -12.22
C VAL A 125 -12.60 13.69 -12.40
N PRO A 126 -13.44 14.23 -13.30
CA PRO A 126 -14.74 13.65 -13.61
C PRO A 126 -14.63 12.16 -13.99
N GLN A 127 -15.62 11.37 -13.59
CA GLN A 127 -15.55 9.92 -13.66
C GLN A 127 -15.66 9.45 -15.11
N TRP A 128 -14.58 8.88 -15.63
CA TRP A 128 -14.53 8.42 -17.01
C TRP A 128 -15.07 6.99 -17.18
N THR A 129 -15.33 6.26 -16.09
CA THR A 129 -15.79 4.86 -16.15
C THR A 129 -17.30 4.70 -16.25
N ALA A 130 -18.09 5.78 -16.17
CA ALA A 130 -19.55 5.70 -16.14
C ALA A 130 -20.14 5.23 -17.49
N LEU A 131 -20.79 4.07 -17.48
CA LEU A 131 -21.52 3.46 -18.60
C LEU A 131 -22.71 2.67 -18.03
N SER A 132 -23.86 3.32 -17.87
CA SER A 132 -25.03 2.72 -17.22
C SER A 132 -25.93 1.98 -18.21
N LEU A 133 -26.61 0.95 -17.73
CA LEU A 133 -27.64 0.20 -18.45
C LEU A 133 -29.00 0.44 -17.77
N SER A 134 -30.01 0.85 -18.54
CA SER A 134 -31.39 1.01 -18.07
C SER A 134 -32.34 0.11 -18.83
N VAL A 135 -33.37 -0.37 -18.14
CA VAL A 135 -34.49 -1.15 -18.71
C VAL A 135 -35.80 -0.73 -18.06
N GLU A 136 -36.89 -0.79 -18.81
CA GLU A 136 -38.23 -0.61 -18.27
C GLU A 136 -38.98 -1.94 -18.30
N ILE A 137 -39.39 -2.43 -17.13
CA ILE A 137 -40.13 -3.69 -16.97
C ILE A 137 -41.41 -3.38 -16.19
N LEU A 138 -42.57 -3.73 -16.77
CA LEU A 138 -43.90 -3.53 -16.18
C LEU A 138 -44.15 -2.07 -15.73
N GLY A 139 -43.65 -1.10 -16.50
CA GLY A 139 -43.82 0.33 -16.22
C GLY A 139 -42.91 0.89 -15.12
N LYS A 140 -41.96 0.09 -14.60
CA LYS A 140 -40.91 0.55 -13.68
C LYS A 140 -39.55 0.55 -14.38
N LYS A 141 -38.85 1.68 -14.31
CA LYS A 141 -37.48 1.85 -14.80
C LYS A 141 -36.48 1.36 -13.75
N TYR A 142 -35.54 0.53 -14.19
CA TYR A 142 -34.36 0.11 -13.42
C TYR A 142 -33.11 0.63 -14.11
N THR A 143 -32.08 0.98 -13.33
CA THR A 143 -30.80 1.48 -13.87
C THR A 143 -29.63 0.97 -13.07
N LEU A 144 -28.63 0.40 -13.74
CA LEU A 144 -27.35 0.04 -13.16
C LEU A 144 -26.50 1.30 -12.96
N ASP A 145 -26.74 2.00 -11.86
CA ASP A 145 -25.97 3.17 -11.40
C ASP A 145 -25.64 3.00 -9.91
N PRO A 146 -24.36 2.95 -9.53
CA PRO A 146 -23.93 2.67 -8.16
C PRO A 146 -24.24 3.80 -7.16
N SER A 147 -24.71 4.95 -7.64
CA SER A 147 -25.18 6.07 -6.80
C SER A 147 -26.65 5.95 -6.39
N LEU A 148 -27.40 5.05 -7.02
CA LEU A 148 -28.83 4.85 -6.74
C LEU A 148 -29.05 3.87 -5.58
N GLU A 149 -30.24 3.98 -4.97
CA GLU A 149 -30.73 3.03 -3.97
C GLU A 149 -31.03 1.66 -4.61
N HIS A 150 -30.95 0.60 -3.80
CA HIS A 150 -31.08 -0.79 -4.27
C HIS A 150 -32.41 -1.04 -5.01
N GLU A 151 -33.52 -0.41 -4.60
CA GLU A 151 -34.83 -0.59 -5.24
C GLU A 151 -34.89 -0.03 -6.68
N ALA A 152 -34.03 0.93 -7.02
CA ALA A 152 -33.90 1.52 -8.35
C ALA A 152 -32.89 0.76 -9.23
N ILE A 153 -31.92 0.10 -8.61
CA ILE A 153 -30.99 -0.82 -9.28
C ILE A 153 -31.69 -2.14 -9.61
N GLY A 154 -32.42 -2.71 -8.64
CA GLY A 154 -33.06 -4.03 -8.70
C GLY A 154 -32.12 -5.19 -8.37
N ASP A 155 -32.66 -6.41 -8.44
CA ASP A 155 -31.98 -7.62 -7.96
C ASP A 155 -30.72 -7.95 -8.77
N ILE A 156 -29.65 -8.34 -8.05
CA ILE A 156 -28.37 -8.79 -8.60
C ILE A 156 -28.04 -10.17 -8.02
N THR A 157 -27.77 -11.14 -8.89
CA THR A 157 -27.42 -12.52 -8.53
C THR A 157 -26.22 -13.01 -9.34
N ASN A 158 -25.65 -14.18 -9.01
CA ASN A 158 -24.49 -14.78 -9.71
C ASN A 158 -23.30 -13.82 -9.88
N TYR A 159 -23.02 -13.03 -8.84
CA TYR A 159 -22.06 -11.95 -8.89
C TYR A 159 -20.61 -12.44 -8.81
N VAL A 160 -19.73 -11.83 -9.59
CA VAL A 160 -18.29 -11.93 -9.47
C VAL A 160 -17.67 -10.58 -9.83
N GLN A 161 -16.82 -10.03 -8.95
CA GLN A 161 -15.92 -8.94 -9.31
C GLN A 161 -14.48 -9.34 -9.01
N ASN A 162 -13.58 -9.17 -9.97
CA ASN A 162 -12.17 -9.51 -9.82
C ASN A 162 -11.25 -8.50 -10.50
N MET A 163 -10.02 -8.47 -10.02
CA MET A 163 -8.88 -7.77 -10.61
C MET A 163 -7.82 -8.80 -11.00
N SER A 164 -7.33 -8.70 -12.23
CA SER A 164 -6.16 -9.45 -12.67
C SER A 164 -4.88 -8.77 -12.21
N LEU A 165 -4.02 -9.52 -11.51
CA LEU A 165 -2.69 -9.07 -11.12
C LEU A 165 -1.65 -9.24 -12.25
N SER A 166 -2.08 -9.72 -13.42
CA SER A 166 -1.24 -9.89 -14.61
C SER A 166 -1.39 -8.74 -15.62
N ASP A 167 -2.56 -8.10 -15.65
CA ASP A 167 -2.86 -7.04 -16.60
C ASP A 167 -3.68 -5.89 -15.99
N GLY A 168 -4.10 -5.95 -14.73
CA GLY A 168 -4.84 -4.88 -14.08
C GLY A 168 -6.23 -4.62 -14.64
N ILE A 169 -6.78 -5.54 -15.44
CA ILE A 169 -8.17 -5.48 -15.88
C ILE A 169 -9.07 -5.80 -14.70
N VAL A 170 -10.08 -4.96 -14.48
CA VAL A 170 -11.17 -5.23 -13.54
C VAL A 170 -12.36 -5.78 -14.31
N THR A 171 -12.83 -6.96 -13.91
CA THR A 171 -14.01 -7.61 -14.49
C THR A 171 -15.12 -7.70 -13.45
N THR A 172 -16.32 -7.24 -13.79
CA THR A 172 -17.51 -7.40 -12.97
C THR A 172 -18.60 -8.10 -13.78
N GLN A 173 -19.12 -9.20 -13.27
CA GLN A 173 -20.14 -10.01 -13.93
C GLN A 173 -21.25 -10.36 -12.96
N PHE A 174 -22.50 -10.31 -13.42
CA PHE A 174 -23.66 -10.70 -12.63
C PHE A 174 -24.88 -10.94 -13.50
N THR A 175 -25.87 -11.63 -12.95
CA THR A 175 -27.23 -11.69 -13.50
C THR A 175 -28.07 -10.55 -12.91
N TRP A 176 -28.65 -9.70 -13.75
CA TRP A 176 -29.46 -8.54 -13.36
C TRP A 176 -30.95 -8.78 -13.60
N LEU A 177 -31.79 -8.47 -12.60
CA LEU A 177 -33.24 -8.66 -12.61
C LEU A 177 -33.67 -10.09 -12.95
N ASN A 178 -32.80 -11.09 -12.75
CA ASN A 178 -32.95 -12.46 -13.22
C ASN A 178 -33.27 -12.56 -14.74
N THR A 179 -32.88 -11.54 -15.51
CA THR A 179 -33.24 -11.37 -16.93
C THR A 179 -32.02 -11.30 -17.82
N PHE A 180 -30.93 -10.64 -17.39
CA PHE A 180 -29.74 -10.42 -18.21
C PHE A 180 -28.48 -10.91 -17.51
N ASP A 181 -27.55 -11.48 -18.27
CA ASP A 181 -26.17 -11.63 -17.79
C ASP A 181 -25.36 -10.43 -18.29
N VAL A 182 -24.85 -9.64 -17.34
CA VAL A 182 -24.09 -8.40 -17.60
C VAL A 182 -22.63 -8.64 -17.26
N LYS A 183 -21.72 -8.22 -18.13
CA LYS A 183 -20.28 -8.23 -17.90
C LYS A 183 -19.66 -6.89 -18.26
N TYR A 184 -18.95 -6.28 -17.32
CA TYR A 184 -18.07 -5.14 -17.52
C TYR A 184 -16.60 -5.57 -17.48
N GLU A 185 -15.80 -5.06 -18.41
CA GLU A 185 -14.34 -5.12 -18.39
C GLU A 185 -13.81 -3.68 -18.47
N ILE A 186 -13.05 -3.25 -17.45
CA ILE A 186 -12.47 -1.92 -17.38
C ILE A 186 -10.95 -2.00 -17.34
N LEU A 187 -10.29 -1.12 -18.10
CA LEU A 187 -8.84 -0.96 -18.05
C LEU A 187 -8.39 0.49 -18.27
N ALA A 188 -7.26 0.82 -17.67
CA ALA A 188 -6.42 1.96 -18.03
C ALA A 188 -5.28 1.45 -18.91
N HIS A 189 -5.23 1.85 -20.18
CA HIS A 189 -4.39 1.17 -21.15
C HIS A 189 -2.88 1.37 -20.87
N ARG A 190 -2.10 0.27 -20.81
CA ARG A 190 -0.70 0.31 -20.38
C ARG A 190 0.24 1.06 -21.34
N GLU A 191 0.11 0.84 -22.65
CA GLU A 191 0.97 1.50 -23.65
C GLU A 191 0.45 2.89 -24.04
N ASN A 192 -0.83 2.99 -24.43
CA ASN A 192 -1.51 4.27 -24.61
C ASN A 192 -2.00 4.83 -23.26
N ILE A 193 -1.12 5.51 -22.54
CA ILE A 193 -1.35 5.94 -21.16
C ILE A 193 -2.58 6.86 -20.98
N ASN A 194 -3.01 7.56 -22.04
CA ASN A 194 -4.14 8.48 -22.03
C ASN A 194 -5.51 7.83 -22.28
N LEU A 195 -5.57 6.50 -22.45
CA LEU A 195 -6.78 5.79 -22.89
C LEU A 195 -7.35 4.91 -21.78
N GLY A 196 -8.60 5.19 -21.39
CA GLY A 196 -9.45 4.29 -20.62
C GLY A 196 -10.44 3.54 -21.51
N LEU A 197 -10.77 2.30 -21.17
CA LEU A 197 -11.81 1.50 -21.83
C LEU A 197 -12.82 1.00 -20.79
N VAL A 198 -14.10 1.11 -21.12
CA VAL A 198 -15.19 0.38 -20.46
C VAL A 198 -15.90 -0.46 -21.51
N ASN A 199 -15.77 -1.78 -21.42
CA ASN A 199 -16.39 -2.73 -22.34
C ASN A 199 -17.54 -3.44 -21.64
N MET A 200 -18.76 -3.26 -22.11
CA MET A 200 -19.96 -3.90 -21.56
C MET A 200 -20.51 -4.94 -22.53
N GLN A 201 -20.86 -6.10 -22.01
CA GLN A 201 -21.57 -7.16 -22.70
C GLN A 201 -22.87 -7.46 -21.94
N VAL A 202 -23.98 -7.56 -22.65
CA VAL A 202 -25.29 -7.88 -22.08
C VAL A 202 -25.90 -9.03 -22.87
N TYR A 203 -26.05 -10.18 -22.23
CA TYR A 203 -26.66 -11.38 -22.79
C TYR A 203 -28.08 -11.55 -22.27
N ASN A 204 -29.02 -11.84 -23.18
CA ASN A 204 -30.41 -12.13 -22.87
C ASN A 204 -30.66 -13.66 -22.95
N PRO A 205 -30.64 -14.40 -21.83
CA PRO A 205 -31.03 -15.82 -21.80
C PRO A 205 -32.54 -16.07 -21.97
N GLY A 206 -33.35 -15.00 -21.98
CA GLY A 206 -34.81 -15.08 -22.09
C GLY A 206 -35.30 -15.45 -23.49
N ASN A 207 -36.62 -15.56 -23.60
CA ASN A 207 -37.31 -15.92 -24.85
C ASN A 207 -37.99 -14.74 -25.54
N GLU A 208 -37.91 -13.54 -24.98
CA GLU A 208 -38.50 -12.32 -25.52
C GLU A 208 -37.41 -11.27 -25.76
N SER A 209 -37.58 -10.46 -26.80
CA SER A 209 -36.71 -9.34 -27.10
C SER A 209 -36.93 -8.23 -26.08
N VAL A 210 -35.88 -7.65 -25.52
CA VAL A 210 -35.98 -6.58 -24.52
C VAL A 210 -35.28 -5.32 -25.01
N GLN A 211 -35.97 -4.18 -24.90
CA GLN A 211 -35.37 -2.87 -25.16
C GLN A 211 -34.61 -2.38 -23.95
N VAL A 212 -33.38 -1.95 -24.17
CA VAL A 212 -32.51 -1.37 -23.16
C VAL A 212 -31.93 -0.05 -23.65
N ILE A 213 -31.56 0.81 -22.71
CA ILE A 213 -30.85 2.05 -22.98
C ILE A 213 -29.47 1.93 -22.35
N VAL A 214 -28.43 2.17 -23.14
CA VAL A 214 -27.06 2.30 -22.63
C VAL A 214 -26.67 3.75 -22.67
N SER A 215 -26.20 4.28 -21.54
CA SER A 215 -25.84 5.69 -21.37
C SER A 215 -24.39 5.82 -20.96
N ASP A 216 -23.57 6.41 -21.83
CA ASP A 216 -22.24 6.91 -21.47
C ASP A 216 -22.39 8.31 -20.89
N VAL A 217 -21.93 8.48 -19.65
CA VAL A 217 -22.08 9.71 -18.87
C VAL A 217 -20.71 10.28 -18.54
N LEU A 218 -20.57 11.60 -18.68
CA LEU A 218 -19.53 12.40 -18.03
C LEU A 218 -20.23 13.42 -17.13
N ASP A 219 -20.15 13.20 -15.81
CA ASP A 219 -20.74 14.04 -14.78
C ASP A 219 -19.63 14.78 -14.02
N PHE A 220 -19.66 16.10 -14.04
CA PHE A 220 -18.68 16.91 -13.32
C PHE A 220 -18.85 16.79 -11.80
N ASN A 221 -20.04 16.46 -11.31
CA ASN A 221 -20.31 16.30 -9.87
C ASN A 221 -19.58 15.11 -9.23
N SER A 222 -19.03 14.19 -10.02
CA SER A 222 -18.17 13.13 -9.52
C SER A 222 -16.73 13.60 -9.22
N SER A 223 -16.36 14.81 -9.64
CA SER A 223 -15.02 15.37 -9.42
C SER A 223 -14.85 15.89 -7.99
N GLN A 224 -13.60 15.98 -7.53
CA GLN A 224 -13.23 16.62 -6.27
C GLN A 224 -12.09 17.58 -6.53
N ARG A 225 -12.15 18.76 -5.91
CA ARG A 225 -11.11 19.81 -6.04
C ARG A 225 -10.83 20.24 -7.49
N CYS A 226 -11.84 20.12 -8.35
CA CYS A 226 -11.84 20.64 -9.71
C CYS A 226 -12.76 21.85 -9.82
N GLN A 227 -12.59 22.62 -10.89
CA GLN A 227 -13.50 23.64 -11.36
C GLN A 227 -13.87 23.34 -12.81
N LEU A 228 -15.15 23.49 -13.13
CA LEU A 228 -15.64 23.20 -14.47
C LEU A 228 -15.24 24.33 -15.43
N ASN A 229 -14.72 23.96 -16.60
CA ASN A 229 -14.50 24.90 -17.70
C ASN A 229 -15.63 24.78 -18.73
N GLN A 230 -15.76 23.61 -19.37
CA GLN A 230 -16.79 23.38 -20.38
C GLN A 230 -17.25 21.93 -20.42
N ILE A 231 -18.56 21.74 -20.53
CA ILE A 231 -19.19 20.47 -20.90
C ILE A 231 -19.88 20.63 -22.23
N SER A 232 -19.58 19.73 -23.17
CA SER A 232 -20.37 19.67 -24.40
C SER A 232 -20.19 18.36 -25.16
N HIS A 233 -20.73 18.31 -26.37
CA HIS A 233 -20.64 17.17 -27.27
C HIS A 233 -20.46 17.63 -28.71
N ASP A 234 -19.93 16.72 -29.55
CA ASP A 234 -19.90 16.88 -30.99
C ASP A 234 -20.54 15.66 -31.68
N LYS A 235 -20.39 15.55 -33.00
CA LYS A 235 -20.99 14.44 -33.78
C LYS A 235 -20.43 13.06 -33.40
N ASN A 236 -19.24 12.99 -32.83
CA ASN A 236 -18.52 11.75 -32.58
C ASN A 236 -18.48 11.36 -31.09
N GLY A 237 -18.75 12.28 -30.16
CA GLY A 237 -18.61 11.99 -28.73
C GLY A 237 -18.99 13.14 -27.81
N ILE A 238 -18.79 12.92 -26.52
CA ILE A 238 -19.07 13.85 -25.42
C ILE A 238 -17.77 14.22 -24.73
N TYR A 239 -17.69 15.39 -24.10
CA TYR A 239 -16.49 15.82 -23.40
C TYR A 239 -16.74 16.77 -22.24
N VAL A 240 -15.80 16.77 -21.32
CA VAL A 240 -15.68 17.74 -20.23
C VAL A 240 -14.25 18.28 -20.18
N THR A 241 -14.11 19.57 -19.96
CA THR A 241 -12.84 20.25 -19.68
C THR A 241 -12.96 20.93 -18.32
N PHE A 242 -11.86 20.95 -17.58
CA PHE A 242 -11.82 21.36 -16.19
C PHE A 242 -10.40 21.81 -15.81
N HIS A 243 -10.26 22.52 -14.71
CA HIS A 243 -8.97 22.90 -14.13
C HIS A 243 -8.97 22.60 -12.62
N PRO A 244 -7.81 22.41 -11.98
CA PRO A 244 -7.75 22.23 -10.53
C PRO A 244 -8.22 23.50 -9.81
N GLN A 245 -8.79 23.35 -8.63
CA GLN A 245 -9.06 24.49 -7.77
C GLN A 245 -7.76 25.25 -7.46
N GLY A 246 -7.80 26.58 -7.60
CA GLY A 246 -6.65 27.45 -7.33
C GLY A 246 -5.61 27.54 -8.47
N LEU A 247 -5.69 26.72 -9.52
CA LEU A 247 -4.71 26.67 -10.62
C LEU A 247 -5.36 26.78 -12.00
N SER A 248 -5.78 27.98 -12.39
CA SER A 248 -6.48 28.20 -13.68
C SER A 248 -5.59 28.13 -14.93
N TYR A 249 -4.28 27.88 -14.78
CA TYR A 249 -3.34 27.72 -15.88
C TYR A 249 -3.03 26.25 -16.20
N ILE A 250 -3.62 25.33 -15.43
CA ILE A 250 -3.55 23.89 -15.65
C ILE A 250 -4.92 23.44 -16.14
N ASP A 251 -4.97 22.83 -17.32
CA ASP A 251 -6.21 22.36 -17.91
C ASP A 251 -6.21 20.83 -18.03
N GLY A 252 -7.37 20.23 -17.84
CA GLY A 252 -7.67 18.82 -18.06
C GLY A 252 -8.84 18.65 -19.02
N ALA A 253 -8.83 17.57 -19.78
CA ALA A 253 -9.92 17.19 -20.66
C ALA A 253 -10.17 15.68 -20.63
N ILE A 254 -11.45 15.30 -20.63
CA ILE A 254 -11.91 13.94 -20.87
C ILE A 254 -12.83 13.98 -22.09
N TYR A 255 -12.51 13.18 -23.10
CA TYR A 255 -13.33 12.99 -24.29
C TYR A 255 -13.75 11.52 -24.38
N SER A 256 -15.05 11.27 -24.52
CA SER A 256 -15.61 9.92 -24.61
C SER A 256 -16.25 9.63 -25.97
N THR A 257 -15.86 8.50 -26.57
CA THR A 257 -16.47 7.95 -27.79
C THR A 257 -17.16 6.63 -27.47
N LEU A 258 -18.45 6.52 -27.81
CA LEU A 258 -19.25 5.31 -27.63
C LEU A 258 -19.32 4.53 -28.95
N SER A 259 -19.02 3.22 -28.87
CA SER A 259 -19.12 2.28 -29.98
C SER A 259 -20.25 1.28 -29.70
N ALA A 260 -21.31 1.35 -30.47
CA ALA A 260 -22.49 0.49 -30.36
C ALA A 260 -23.21 0.34 -31.71
N ASN A 261 -23.98 -0.74 -31.88
CA ASN A 261 -24.80 -0.99 -33.06
C ASN A 261 -26.19 -0.33 -32.93
N GLY A 262 -26.23 0.99 -32.90
CA GLY A 262 -27.47 1.76 -32.80
C GLY A 262 -27.28 3.25 -33.08
N GLN A 263 -28.38 3.99 -33.20
CA GLN A 263 -28.31 5.44 -33.33
C GLN A 263 -27.95 6.05 -31.97
N ILE A 264 -26.89 6.83 -31.93
CA ILE A 264 -26.43 7.52 -30.71
C ILE A 264 -27.04 8.92 -30.67
N THR A 265 -27.75 9.25 -29.59
CA THR A 265 -28.22 10.59 -29.27
C THR A 265 -27.32 11.20 -28.20
N ARG A 266 -27.23 12.54 -28.16
CA ARG A 266 -26.37 13.27 -27.20
C ARG A 266 -27.10 14.48 -26.67
N GLU A 267 -26.99 14.66 -25.36
CA GLU A 267 -27.66 15.71 -24.62
C GLU A 267 -26.76 16.15 -23.47
N GLN A 268 -26.96 17.38 -22.99
CA GLN A 268 -26.20 17.95 -21.89
C GLN A 268 -27.10 18.77 -20.97
N THR A 269 -26.73 18.80 -19.69
CA THR A 269 -27.19 19.74 -18.68
C THR A 269 -26.05 20.73 -18.37
N ASN A 270 -26.15 21.47 -17.27
CA ASN A 270 -25.10 22.39 -16.84
C ASN A 270 -23.84 21.65 -16.36
N GLU A 271 -24.00 20.47 -15.75
CA GLU A 271 -22.93 19.75 -15.04
C GLU A 271 -22.70 18.33 -15.59
N THR A 272 -23.53 17.87 -16.52
CA THR A 272 -23.47 16.50 -17.03
C THR A 272 -23.67 16.50 -18.55
N VAL A 273 -22.94 15.64 -19.26
CA VAL A 273 -23.22 15.31 -20.66
C VAL A 273 -23.33 13.81 -20.81
N PHE A 274 -24.27 13.38 -21.65
CA PHE A 274 -24.54 11.98 -21.89
C PHE A 274 -24.72 11.69 -23.37
N GLN A 275 -24.30 10.49 -23.77
CA GLN A 275 -24.63 9.91 -25.06
C GLN A 275 -25.32 8.57 -24.87
N ASN A 276 -26.50 8.43 -25.46
CA ASN A 276 -27.40 7.31 -25.27
C ASN A 276 -27.50 6.49 -26.55
N VAL A 277 -27.62 5.17 -26.41
CA VAL A 277 -27.99 4.27 -27.49
C VAL A 277 -29.11 3.34 -27.01
N GLU A 278 -30.20 3.33 -27.77
CA GLU A 278 -31.28 2.37 -27.60
C GLU A 278 -30.94 1.09 -28.36
N LEU A 279 -31.02 -0.04 -27.67
CA LEU A 279 -30.69 -1.35 -28.21
C LEU A 279 -31.84 -2.32 -27.93
N THR A 280 -32.13 -3.19 -28.89
CA THR A 280 -33.00 -4.34 -28.69
C THR A 280 -32.12 -5.57 -28.56
N ILE A 281 -32.21 -6.27 -27.42
CA ILE A 281 -31.49 -7.51 -27.18
C ILE A 281 -32.43 -8.68 -27.50
N GLU A 282 -32.17 -9.35 -28.62
CA GLU A 282 -32.95 -10.50 -29.05
C GLU A 282 -32.77 -11.70 -28.10
N PRO A 283 -33.74 -12.64 -28.07
CA PRO A 283 -33.61 -13.89 -27.31
C PRO A 283 -32.32 -14.64 -27.64
N HIS A 284 -31.64 -15.14 -26.62
CA HIS A 284 -30.39 -15.92 -26.74
C HIS A 284 -29.28 -15.19 -27.50
N SER A 285 -29.24 -13.85 -27.40
CA SER A 285 -28.25 -13.01 -28.07
C SER A 285 -27.50 -12.10 -27.08
N CYS A 286 -26.33 -11.64 -27.49
CA CYS A 286 -25.48 -10.73 -26.71
C CYS A 286 -25.25 -9.45 -27.51
N VAL A 287 -25.36 -8.31 -26.83
CA VAL A 287 -24.93 -7.01 -27.36
C VAL A 287 -23.64 -6.57 -26.65
N GLN A 288 -22.74 -5.95 -27.41
CA GLN A 288 -21.50 -5.38 -26.90
C GLN A 288 -21.50 -3.87 -27.14
N VAL A 289 -21.18 -3.11 -26.10
CA VAL A 289 -21.02 -1.66 -26.14
C VAL A 289 -19.69 -1.29 -25.50
N ALA A 290 -18.88 -0.49 -26.20
CA ALA A 290 -17.57 -0.08 -25.72
C ALA A 290 -17.48 1.45 -25.64
N LYS A 291 -17.02 1.95 -24.50
CA LYS A 291 -16.70 3.36 -24.25
C LYS A 291 -15.17 3.53 -24.25
N TYR A 292 -14.68 4.43 -25.09
CA TYR A 292 -13.26 4.80 -25.17
C TYR A 292 -13.08 6.22 -24.62
N ALA A 293 -12.43 6.34 -23.46
CA ALA A 293 -12.17 7.63 -22.82
C ALA A 293 -10.73 8.07 -23.10
N GLY A 294 -10.56 9.19 -23.80
CA GLY A 294 -9.28 9.87 -23.90
C GLY A 294 -9.18 10.92 -22.79
N ILE A 295 -8.10 10.89 -22.01
CA ILE A 295 -7.87 11.78 -20.87
C ILE A 295 -6.50 12.45 -21.02
N ALA A 296 -6.43 13.77 -20.86
CA ALA A 296 -5.18 14.51 -20.95
C ALA A 296 -5.20 15.75 -20.06
N THR A 297 -4.04 16.13 -19.55
CA THR A 297 -3.81 17.37 -18.80
C THR A 297 -2.63 18.11 -19.40
N THR A 298 -2.55 19.42 -19.15
CA THR A 298 -1.42 20.25 -19.61
C THR A 298 -0.10 19.81 -18.99
N ASP A 299 -0.12 19.28 -17.76
CA ASP A 299 1.08 18.79 -17.06
C ASP A 299 1.75 17.59 -17.73
N LEU A 300 1.02 16.85 -18.57
CA LEU A 300 1.58 15.69 -19.27
C LEU A 300 2.65 16.08 -20.29
N ASP A 301 2.43 17.17 -21.01
CA ASP A 301 3.35 17.72 -22.01
C ASP A 301 3.14 19.23 -22.04
N PRO A 302 3.74 19.96 -21.09
CA PRO A 302 3.53 21.39 -20.96
C PRO A 302 4.06 22.15 -22.16
N ASP A 303 4.96 21.58 -22.97
CA ASP A 303 5.47 22.22 -24.19
C ASP A 303 4.46 22.19 -25.33
N SER A 304 3.75 21.07 -25.51
CA SER A 304 2.72 20.91 -26.54
C SER A 304 1.33 21.37 -26.11
N PHE A 305 1.01 21.31 -24.81
CA PHE A 305 -0.33 21.59 -24.28
C PHE A 305 -0.33 22.86 -23.45
N LYS A 306 -0.93 23.93 -23.99
CA LYS A 306 -0.97 25.25 -23.34
C LYS A 306 -2.38 25.66 -22.91
N THR A 307 -3.40 24.96 -23.40
CA THR A 307 -4.81 25.33 -23.20
C THR A 307 -5.71 24.11 -23.11
N ALA A 308 -6.90 24.28 -22.53
CA ALA A 308 -8.00 23.31 -22.55
C ALA A 308 -8.30 22.76 -23.96
N ASP A 309 -8.21 23.60 -24.99
CA ASP A 309 -8.45 23.19 -26.38
C ASP A 309 -7.38 22.21 -26.90
N ASP A 310 -6.12 22.38 -26.48
CA ASP A 310 -5.02 21.50 -26.90
C ASP A 310 -5.18 20.10 -26.30
N VAL A 311 -5.42 20.04 -24.98
CA VAL A 311 -5.67 18.78 -24.28
C VAL A 311 -6.96 18.12 -24.74
N LEU A 312 -8.02 18.89 -25.05
CA LEU A 312 -9.26 18.36 -25.61
C LEU A 312 -9.08 17.78 -27.01
N LYS A 313 -8.34 18.46 -27.90
CA LYS A 313 -8.01 17.92 -29.24
C LYS A 313 -7.22 16.63 -29.12
N PHE A 314 -6.27 16.56 -28.19
CA PHE A 314 -5.47 15.37 -27.95
C PHE A 314 -6.32 14.22 -27.36
N ALA A 315 -7.10 14.48 -26.32
CA ALA A 315 -8.05 13.53 -25.72
C ALA A 315 -9.03 12.96 -26.77
N ARG A 316 -9.59 13.82 -27.63
CA ARG A 316 -10.43 13.41 -28.76
C ARG A 316 -9.68 12.48 -29.71
N LYS A 317 -8.46 12.83 -30.10
CA LYS A 317 -7.61 12.02 -30.98
C LYS A 317 -7.33 10.66 -30.36
N VAL A 318 -7.06 10.59 -29.06
CA VAL A 318 -6.83 9.34 -28.32
C VAL A 318 -8.08 8.47 -28.33
N SER A 319 -9.24 9.01 -27.95
CA SER A 319 -10.51 8.29 -27.90
C SER A 319 -10.96 7.75 -29.27
N GLN A 320 -10.70 8.50 -30.35
CA GLN A 320 -11.16 8.16 -31.72
C GLN A 320 -10.11 7.44 -32.59
N ASN A 321 -8.96 7.06 -32.03
CA ASN A 321 -7.88 6.51 -32.84
C ASN A 321 -8.25 5.12 -33.38
N LYS A 322 -8.48 5.05 -34.69
CA LYS A 322 -8.86 3.82 -35.39
C LYS A 322 -7.82 2.69 -35.30
N LYS A 323 -6.57 2.99 -34.91
CA LYS A 323 -5.53 1.98 -34.69
C LYS A 323 -5.82 1.07 -33.49
N HIS A 324 -6.71 1.49 -32.58
CA HIS A 324 -7.13 0.68 -31.44
C HIS A 324 -7.80 -0.63 -31.85
N GLY A 325 -8.45 -0.64 -33.03
CA GLY A 325 -9.29 -1.76 -33.43
C GLY A 325 -10.61 -1.80 -32.66
N ASP A 326 -11.22 -2.98 -32.60
CA ASP A 326 -12.35 -3.23 -31.70
C ASP A 326 -11.89 -3.38 -30.22
N ALA A 327 -12.84 -3.46 -29.30
CA ALA A 327 -12.53 -3.57 -27.87
C ALA A 327 -11.67 -4.82 -27.54
N THR A 328 -11.89 -5.92 -28.25
CA THR A 328 -11.12 -7.17 -28.06
C THR A 328 -9.66 -6.99 -28.49
N GLN A 329 -9.42 -6.34 -29.63
CA GLN A 329 -8.09 -6.01 -30.11
C GLN A 329 -7.37 -5.09 -29.13
N LEU A 330 -8.06 -4.10 -28.58
CA LEU A 330 -7.49 -3.19 -27.58
C LEU A 330 -7.10 -3.91 -26.29
N VAL A 331 -7.98 -4.77 -25.75
CA VAL A 331 -7.69 -5.61 -24.56
C VAL A 331 -6.47 -6.51 -24.79
N ASN A 332 -6.34 -7.09 -25.99
CA ASN A 332 -5.17 -7.92 -26.32
C ASN A 332 -3.87 -7.13 -26.41
N SER A 333 -3.91 -5.91 -26.97
CA SER A 333 -2.74 -5.02 -27.00
C SER A 333 -2.32 -4.57 -25.60
N HIS A 334 -3.29 -4.32 -24.72
CA HIS A 334 -3.07 -4.00 -23.31
C HIS A 334 -2.38 -5.15 -22.57
N ARG A 335 -2.91 -6.38 -22.70
CA ARG A 335 -2.29 -7.60 -22.15
C ARG A 335 -0.88 -7.81 -22.64
N SER A 336 -0.65 -7.59 -23.93
CA SER A 336 0.68 -7.71 -24.53
C SER A 336 1.67 -6.69 -23.95
N ALA A 337 1.21 -5.46 -23.65
CA ALA A 337 2.04 -4.44 -23.03
C ALA A 337 2.39 -4.77 -21.57
N TRP A 338 1.44 -5.29 -20.79
CA TRP A 338 1.72 -5.77 -19.42
C TRP A 338 2.63 -7.00 -19.40
N SER A 339 2.42 -7.93 -20.32
CA SER A 339 3.23 -9.13 -20.48
C SER A 339 4.73 -8.80 -20.60
N LYS A 340 5.08 -7.75 -21.35
CA LYS A 340 6.48 -7.29 -21.51
C LYS A 340 7.11 -6.79 -20.20
N ILE A 341 6.29 -6.33 -19.26
CA ILE A 341 6.77 -5.81 -17.97
C ILE A 341 6.85 -6.93 -16.95
N ILE A 342 5.80 -7.76 -16.86
CA ILE A 342 5.67 -8.76 -15.80
C ILE A 342 6.33 -10.10 -16.16
N GLN A 343 6.26 -10.57 -17.42
CA GLN A 343 6.85 -11.87 -17.78
C GLN A 343 8.37 -11.86 -17.83
N ASP A 344 8.97 -10.72 -18.16
CA ASP A 344 10.43 -10.56 -18.19
C ASP A 344 11.00 -10.21 -16.80
N ALA A 345 10.13 -9.85 -15.84
CA ALA A 345 10.55 -9.55 -14.47
C ALA A 345 10.79 -10.85 -13.65
N PRO A 346 11.73 -10.83 -12.69
CA PRO A 346 11.90 -11.94 -11.76
C PRO A 346 10.61 -12.26 -11.02
N LEU A 347 10.11 -13.49 -11.13
CA LEU A 347 8.92 -13.92 -10.41
C LEU A 347 9.30 -14.31 -8.96
N VAL A 348 8.70 -13.64 -7.98
CA VAL A 348 8.78 -14.08 -6.58
C VAL A 348 7.79 -15.21 -6.36
N THR A 349 8.28 -16.41 -6.05
CA THR A 349 7.44 -17.57 -5.74
C THR A 349 7.81 -18.24 -4.43
N PHE A 350 6.79 -18.55 -3.64
CA PHE A 350 6.87 -19.34 -2.42
C PHE A 350 6.14 -20.68 -2.67
N PRO A 351 6.83 -21.77 -3.04
CA PRO A 351 6.19 -23.01 -3.53
C PRO A 351 5.17 -23.65 -2.58
N SER A 352 5.19 -23.27 -1.31
CA SER A 352 4.35 -23.84 -0.27
C SER A 352 3.50 -22.81 0.48
N ASP A 353 3.41 -21.58 -0.03
CA ASP A 353 2.68 -20.51 0.65
C ASP A 353 1.94 -19.64 -0.38
N SER A 354 0.65 -19.94 -0.56
CA SER A 354 -0.20 -19.25 -1.52
C SER A 354 -0.49 -17.81 -1.11
N LEU A 355 -0.52 -17.50 0.19
CA LEU A 355 -0.75 -16.16 0.70
C LEU A 355 0.47 -15.27 0.44
N LEU A 356 1.69 -15.76 0.70
CA LEU A 356 2.91 -15.03 0.38
C LEU A 356 3.07 -14.83 -1.14
N ASN A 357 2.69 -15.82 -1.96
CA ASN A 357 2.65 -15.63 -3.42
C ASN A 357 1.69 -14.50 -3.81
N LEU A 358 0.48 -14.49 -3.26
CA LEU A 358 -0.50 -13.43 -3.51
C LEU A 358 0.05 -12.08 -3.08
N GLY A 359 0.54 -11.96 -1.84
CA GLY A 359 1.07 -10.71 -1.28
C GLY A 359 2.23 -10.15 -2.10
N ALA A 360 3.20 -10.97 -2.48
CA ALA A 360 4.34 -10.54 -3.29
C ALA A 360 3.92 -10.08 -4.69
N ARG A 361 3.07 -10.88 -5.37
CA ARG A 361 2.58 -10.53 -6.72
C ARG A 361 1.73 -9.28 -6.72
N ALA A 362 0.81 -9.14 -5.76
CA ALA A 362 -0.04 -7.97 -5.61
C ALA A 362 0.79 -6.72 -5.32
N SER A 363 1.80 -6.81 -4.46
CA SER A 363 2.68 -5.68 -4.12
C SER A 363 3.43 -5.15 -5.35
N ILE A 364 4.08 -6.05 -6.11
CA ILE A 364 4.79 -5.69 -7.35
C ILE A 364 3.80 -5.12 -8.38
N PHE A 365 2.65 -5.77 -8.57
CA PHE A 365 1.62 -5.30 -9.49
C PHE A 365 1.15 -3.87 -9.16
N HIS A 366 0.81 -3.57 -7.90
CA HIS A 366 0.33 -2.26 -7.49
C HIS A 366 1.39 -1.17 -7.66
N LEU A 367 2.66 -1.47 -7.40
CA LEU A 367 3.77 -0.56 -7.66
C LEU A 367 3.91 -0.26 -9.16
N LEU A 368 3.82 -1.28 -10.02
CA LEU A 368 3.91 -1.11 -11.48
C LEU A 368 2.68 -0.42 -12.08
N ALA A 369 1.49 -0.68 -11.55
CA ALA A 369 0.22 -0.06 -11.99
C ALA A 369 0.19 1.45 -11.76
N ASN A 370 0.97 1.96 -10.81
CA ASN A 370 1.04 3.37 -10.48
C ASN A 370 2.32 4.06 -10.98
N THR A 371 3.13 3.40 -11.81
CA THR A 371 4.40 3.93 -12.31
C THR A 371 4.63 3.69 -13.81
N ARG A 372 5.44 4.56 -14.44
CA ARG A 372 5.83 4.48 -15.87
C ARG A 372 7.30 4.86 -16.06
N PRO A 373 8.08 4.16 -16.92
CA PRO A 373 9.50 4.41 -17.12
C PRO A 373 9.94 5.86 -17.33
N ASN A 374 9.25 6.57 -18.22
CA ASN A 374 9.67 7.90 -18.68
C ASN A 374 8.76 9.01 -18.17
N ALA A 375 8.08 8.81 -17.05
CA ALA A 375 7.31 9.89 -16.47
C ALA A 375 8.24 11.00 -15.98
N GLU A 376 7.81 12.24 -16.16
CA GLU A 376 8.58 13.43 -15.83
C GLU A 376 7.66 14.52 -15.28
N GLY A 377 8.29 15.60 -14.79
CA GLY A 377 7.57 16.67 -14.14
C GLY A 377 6.79 16.18 -12.92
N VAL A 378 5.67 16.84 -12.64
CA VAL A 378 4.72 16.41 -11.61
C VAL A 378 4.02 15.08 -11.94
N THR A 379 4.02 14.64 -13.21
CA THR A 379 3.38 13.37 -13.61
C THR A 379 4.20 12.13 -13.28
N GLY A 380 5.46 12.29 -12.87
CA GLY A 380 6.31 11.23 -12.32
C GLY A 380 6.09 10.97 -10.83
N ALA A 381 5.26 11.77 -10.16
CA ALA A 381 4.94 11.61 -8.75
C ALA A 381 4.27 10.25 -8.48
N LEU A 382 4.83 9.49 -7.53
CA LEU A 382 4.18 8.31 -6.94
C LEU A 382 3.81 8.63 -5.49
N GLY A 383 2.57 9.03 -5.26
CA GLY A 383 2.03 9.27 -3.93
C GLY A 383 1.71 7.98 -3.18
N VAL A 384 1.52 8.07 -1.85
CA VAL A 384 1.33 6.92 -0.95
C VAL A 384 0.20 5.97 -1.40
N SER A 385 -0.93 6.52 -1.86
CA SER A 385 -2.09 5.76 -2.34
C SER A 385 -2.07 5.46 -3.85
N GLY A 386 -1.02 5.87 -4.56
CA GLY A 386 -0.99 5.89 -6.03
C GLY A 386 -2.17 6.66 -6.62
N LEU A 387 -2.73 6.14 -7.72
CA LEU A 387 -3.92 6.66 -8.39
C LEU A 387 -5.20 5.92 -7.96
N SER A 388 -5.20 5.31 -6.76
CA SER A 388 -6.31 4.50 -6.27
C SER A 388 -7.25 5.23 -5.32
N SER A 389 -6.79 6.33 -4.70
CA SER A 389 -7.56 7.22 -3.81
C SER A 389 -6.83 8.54 -3.56
N ASP A 390 -7.51 9.52 -2.97
CA ASP A 390 -6.93 10.77 -2.46
C ASP A 390 -6.42 10.70 -1.02
N SER A 391 -6.24 9.49 -0.46
CA SER A 391 -5.60 9.32 0.85
C SER A 391 -4.16 9.89 0.81
N TYR A 392 -3.69 10.47 1.92
CA TYR A 392 -2.43 11.23 1.97
C TYR A 392 -2.35 12.41 0.98
N GLY A 393 -3.48 12.85 0.42
CA GLY A 393 -3.54 13.96 -0.53
C GLY A 393 -2.80 13.68 -1.84
N GLY A 394 -2.47 12.42 -2.15
CA GLY A 394 -1.59 12.08 -3.27
C GLY A 394 -0.17 12.63 -3.15
N MET A 395 0.26 13.05 -1.95
CA MET A 395 1.58 13.61 -1.70
C MET A 395 2.69 12.55 -1.79
N VAL A 396 3.89 12.99 -2.19
CA VAL A 396 5.08 12.13 -2.37
C VAL A 396 6.00 12.27 -1.17
N PHE A 397 6.14 11.19 -0.42
CA PHE A 397 6.97 11.10 0.77
C PHE A 397 8.28 10.35 0.51
N TRP A 398 9.16 10.30 1.51
CA TRP A 398 10.33 9.42 1.51
C TRP A 398 9.99 7.93 1.35
N ASP A 399 8.73 7.52 1.57
CA ASP A 399 8.13 6.24 1.19
C ASP A 399 8.52 5.84 -0.24
N THR A 400 8.42 6.79 -1.18
CA THR A 400 8.71 6.61 -2.60
C THR A 400 10.18 6.26 -2.84
N ASP A 401 11.08 7.01 -2.20
CA ASP A 401 12.53 6.93 -2.44
C ASP A 401 13.19 5.77 -1.68
N LEU A 402 12.60 5.31 -0.56
CA LEU A 402 13.19 4.30 0.32
C LEU A 402 12.49 2.95 0.28
N TRP A 403 11.15 2.90 0.31
CA TRP A 403 10.41 1.62 0.31
C TRP A 403 9.98 1.22 -1.09
N MET A 404 9.29 2.11 -1.81
CA MET A 404 8.72 1.79 -3.11
C MET A 404 9.82 1.58 -4.17
N LEU A 405 10.88 2.40 -4.14
CA LEU A 405 12.03 2.24 -5.02
C LEU A 405 12.68 0.87 -4.86
N ASN A 406 13.00 0.47 -3.62
CA ASN A 406 13.64 -0.82 -3.35
C ASN A 406 12.73 -2.01 -3.71
N GLY A 407 11.40 -1.82 -3.64
CA GLY A 407 10.42 -2.81 -4.10
C GLY A 407 10.31 -2.95 -5.63
N ILE A 408 10.71 -1.93 -6.41
CA ILE A 408 10.60 -1.91 -7.88
C ILE A 408 11.93 -2.18 -8.57
N LEU A 409 13.03 -1.64 -8.03
CA LEU A 409 14.35 -1.63 -8.66
C LEU A 409 14.80 -3.03 -9.16
N PRO A 410 14.58 -4.14 -8.43
CA PRO A 410 14.95 -5.48 -8.91
C PRO A 410 14.10 -6.01 -10.07
N PHE A 411 12.89 -5.46 -10.27
CA PHE A 411 11.89 -6.00 -11.20
C PHE A 411 11.69 -5.13 -12.44
N ALA A 412 11.70 -3.81 -12.27
CA ALA A 412 11.47 -2.85 -13.35
C ALA A 412 12.31 -1.59 -13.11
N PRO A 413 13.65 -1.66 -13.20
CA PRO A 413 14.54 -0.56 -12.87
C PRO A 413 14.27 0.72 -13.68
N ASP A 414 13.81 0.57 -14.93
CA ASP A 414 13.43 1.72 -15.76
C ASP A 414 12.28 2.54 -15.16
N HIS A 415 11.40 1.95 -14.36
CA HIS A 415 10.32 2.69 -13.68
C HIS A 415 10.85 3.65 -12.61
N ILE A 416 12.02 3.37 -12.02
CA ILE A 416 12.62 4.24 -10.99
C ILE A 416 12.99 5.62 -11.54
N LYS A 417 13.27 5.70 -12.85
CA LYS A 417 13.53 6.99 -13.52
C LYS A 417 12.39 7.99 -13.31
N SER A 418 11.13 7.53 -13.20
CA SER A 418 10.01 8.44 -12.89
C SER A 418 10.17 9.16 -11.54
N PHE A 419 10.70 8.47 -10.53
CA PHE A 419 10.82 9.01 -9.17
C PHE A 419 11.91 10.08 -9.17
N ILE A 420 13.04 9.74 -9.80
CA ILE A 420 14.17 10.65 -9.91
C ILE A 420 13.80 11.87 -10.77
N ASN A 421 13.12 11.68 -11.91
CA ASN A 421 12.65 12.79 -12.76
C ASN A 421 11.72 13.74 -12.01
N TYR A 422 10.83 13.22 -11.16
CA TYR A 422 10.01 14.04 -10.28
C TYR A 422 10.85 14.86 -9.28
N ARG A 423 11.85 14.23 -8.64
CA ARG A 423 12.76 14.92 -7.72
C ARG A 423 13.63 15.97 -8.43
N VAL A 424 14.10 15.68 -9.64
CA VAL A 424 14.82 16.64 -10.51
C VAL A 424 13.93 17.83 -10.85
N HIS A 425 12.67 17.59 -11.22
CA HIS A 425 11.73 18.67 -11.54
C HIS A 425 11.50 19.61 -10.34
N LEU A 426 11.43 19.05 -9.14
CA LEU A 426 11.23 19.83 -7.91
C LEU A 426 12.55 20.32 -7.27
N HIS A 427 13.71 20.04 -7.87
CA HIS A 427 15.00 20.31 -7.24
C HIS A 427 15.19 21.79 -6.91
N GLN A 428 14.81 22.70 -7.82
CA GLN A 428 14.89 24.14 -7.55
C GLN A 428 13.97 24.55 -6.39
N GLN A 429 12.77 23.97 -6.30
CA GLN A 429 11.86 24.23 -5.18
C GLN A 429 12.43 23.71 -3.86
N ALA A 430 13.18 22.60 -3.87
CA ALA A 430 13.88 22.10 -2.70
C ALA A 430 14.99 23.06 -2.22
N ILE A 431 15.75 23.66 -3.15
CA ILE A 431 16.74 24.71 -2.84
C ILE A 431 16.05 25.92 -2.18
N ASP A 432 14.93 26.38 -2.74
CA ASP A 432 14.18 27.53 -2.21
C ASP A 432 13.56 27.25 -0.83
N ASN A 433 13.41 25.97 -0.48
CA ASN A 433 12.87 25.52 0.81
C ASN A 433 13.92 25.49 1.93
N VAL A 434 15.22 25.44 1.62
CA VAL A 434 16.31 25.34 2.61
C VAL A 434 16.23 26.40 3.72
N PRO A 435 15.99 27.71 3.44
CA PRO A 435 15.94 28.73 4.48
C PRO A 435 14.82 28.56 5.50
N ARG A 436 13.85 27.67 5.23
CA ARG A 436 12.63 27.48 6.03
C ARG A 436 12.74 26.38 7.09
N GLY A 437 13.91 25.75 7.25
CA GLY A 437 14.19 24.81 8.35
C GLY A 437 13.48 23.46 8.22
N ILE A 438 13.45 22.89 7.01
CA ILE A 438 12.69 21.67 6.72
C ILE A 438 13.43 20.40 7.14
N LYS A 439 12.64 19.41 7.57
CA LYS A 439 13.03 18.05 7.99
C LYS A 439 14.10 17.41 7.10
N TYR A 440 15.05 16.76 7.76
CA TYR A 440 16.39 16.53 7.23
C TYR A 440 16.53 15.21 6.46
N HIS A 441 15.90 14.14 6.95
CA HIS A 441 16.15 12.78 6.46
C HIS A 441 15.57 12.47 5.07
N ILE A 442 14.57 13.24 4.59
CA ILE A 442 14.08 13.09 3.20
C ILE A 442 15.18 13.37 2.17
N ASN A 443 16.05 14.34 2.43
CA ASN A 443 17.18 14.64 1.53
C ASN A 443 18.13 13.44 1.41
N MET A 444 18.30 12.69 2.50
CA MET A 444 19.09 11.46 2.51
C MET A 444 18.41 10.36 1.69
N ALA A 445 17.10 10.17 1.83
CA ALA A 445 16.35 9.19 1.06
C ALA A 445 16.42 9.47 -0.45
N VAL A 446 16.29 10.74 -0.86
CA VAL A 446 16.39 11.16 -2.27
C VAL A 446 17.81 11.00 -2.83
N ALA A 447 18.84 11.35 -2.04
CA ALA A 447 20.23 11.13 -2.42
C ALA A 447 20.53 9.63 -2.57
N MET A 448 20.04 8.81 -1.62
CA MET A 448 20.18 7.36 -1.64
C MET A 448 19.50 6.75 -2.86
N ALA A 449 18.27 7.16 -3.18
CA ALA A 449 17.54 6.70 -4.35
C ALA A 449 18.31 6.95 -5.66
N SER A 450 18.87 8.15 -5.80
CA SER A 450 19.68 8.54 -6.96
C SER A 450 20.97 7.71 -7.04
N TRP A 451 21.63 7.51 -5.90
CA TRP A 451 22.83 6.68 -5.80
C TRP A 451 22.55 5.20 -6.12
N GLN A 452 21.49 4.63 -5.54
CA GLN A 452 21.05 3.25 -5.73
C GLN A 452 20.74 2.94 -7.20
N LEU A 453 20.07 3.87 -7.90
CA LEU A 453 19.81 3.70 -9.32
C LEU A 453 21.11 3.63 -10.14
N TYR A 454 22.10 4.48 -9.84
CA TYR A 454 23.40 4.43 -10.50
C TYR A 454 24.15 3.13 -10.22
N ILE A 455 24.34 2.76 -8.95
CA ILE A 455 25.12 1.55 -8.58
C ILE A 455 24.44 0.24 -8.99
N SER A 456 23.11 0.25 -9.21
CA SER A 456 22.41 -0.92 -9.76
C SER A 456 22.82 -1.27 -11.20
N GLY A 457 23.48 -0.35 -11.91
CA GLY A 457 23.82 -0.48 -13.32
C GLY A 457 22.67 -0.17 -14.28
N ALA A 458 21.50 0.23 -13.77
CA ALA A 458 20.37 0.66 -14.59
C ALA A 458 20.52 2.08 -15.17
N ALA A 459 21.53 2.82 -14.71
CA ALA A 459 21.89 4.13 -15.21
C ALA A 459 23.40 4.23 -15.44
N ASP A 460 23.81 5.13 -16.34
CA ASP A 460 25.19 5.28 -16.80
C ASP A 460 25.90 6.48 -16.13
N ASP A 461 27.16 6.71 -16.50
CA ASP A 461 27.94 7.83 -15.98
C ASP A 461 27.35 9.20 -16.40
N THR A 462 26.60 9.26 -17.50
CA THR A 462 25.87 10.48 -17.90
C THR A 462 24.81 10.82 -16.86
N PHE A 463 24.05 9.83 -16.40
CA PHE A 463 23.11 10.00 -15.30
C PHE A 463 23.81 10.38 -13.99
N LEU A 464 24.94 9.76 -13.67
CA LEU A 464 25.73 10.15 -12.49
C LEU A 464 26.10 11.64 -12.56
N GLU A 465 26.64 12.11 -13.69
CA GLU A 465 27.11 13.48 -13.85
C GLU A 465 25.98 14.52 -13.85
N SER A 466 24.91 14.25 -14.58
CA SER A 466 23.86 15.24 -14.89
C SER A 466 22.67 15.21 -13.94
N VAL A 467 22.45 14.10 -13.23
CA VAL A 467 21.27 13.90 -12.38
C VAL A 467 21.65 13.56 -10.95
N ALA A 468 22.34 12.44 -10.72
CA ALA A 468 22.57 11.95 -9.36
C ALA A 468 23.56 12.83 -8.58
N TYR A 469 24.69 13.21 -9.18
CA TYR A 469 25.71 14.01 -8.49
C TYR A 469 25.21 15.38 -8.04
N PRO A 470 24.49 16.19 -8.86
CA PRO A 470 23.89 17.44 -8.39
C PRO A 470 22.99 17.26 -7.16
N ILE A 471 22.07 16.29 -7.19
CA ILE A 471 21.17 16.00 -6.07
C ILE A 471 21.96 15.59 -4.81
N ILE A 472 22.90 14.66 -4.96
CA ILE A 472 23.71 14.15 -3.84
C ILE A 472 24.59 15.27 -3.26
N ASN A 473 25.24 16.07 -4.11
CA ASN A 473 26.14 17.13 -3.69
C ASN A 473 25.41 18.31 -3.03
N ASP A 474 24.22 18.66 -3.52
CA ASP A 474 23.43 19.74 -2.93
C ASP A 474 22.82 19.30 -1.60
N ALA A 475 22.38 18.04 -1.49
CA ALA A 475 22.01 17.44 -0.21
C ALA A 475 23.20 17.40 0.77
N ALA A 476 24.40 17.02 0.32
CA ALA A 476 25.61 17.05 1.14
C ALA A 476 25.96 18.46 1.60
N SER A 477 25.84 19.46 0.73
CA SER A 477 26.09 20.86 1.05
C SER A 477 25.11 21.36 2.12
N PHE A 478 23.81 21.11 1.93
CA PHE A 478 22.77 21.45 2.90
C PHE A 478 23.03 20.80 4.27
N LEU A 479 23.30 19.49 4.30
CA LEU A 479 23.56 18.77 5.54
C LEU A 479 24.86 19.23 6.21
N ALA A 480 25.89 19.60 5.44
CA ALA A 480 27.13 20.13 5.99
C ALA A 480 26.92 21.48 6.69
N GLU A 481 26.06 22.35 6.14
CA GLU A 481 25.67 23.61 6.76
C GLU A 481 24.80 23.41 8.02
N TYR A 482 24.01 22.35 8.06
CA TYR A 482 23.21 22.00 9.23
C TYR A 482 24.06 21.48 10.40
N VAL A 483 25.13 20.74 10.12
CA VAL A 483 25.97 20.02 11.11
C VAL A 483 27.01 20.92 11.81
N VAL A 484 27.07 22.23 11.53
CA VAL A 484 28.14 23.20 11.86
C VAL A 484 28.48 23.36 13.36
N HIS A 485 27.83 22.62 14.26
CA HIS A 485 28.24 22.49 15.65
C HIS A 485 29.29 21.38 15.83
N TYR A 486 30.56 21.72 15.56
CA TYR A 486 31.67 20.90 16.07
C TYR A 486 31.74 21.09 17.58
N ASN A 487 31.55 19.99 18.32
CA ASN A 487 31.67 19.99 19.76
C ASN A 487 33.14 19.73 20.13
N ASP A 488 33.86 20.78 20.50
CA ASP A 488 35.28 20.71 20.89
C ASP A 488 35.53 19.74 22.06
N THR A 489 34.54 19.53 22.94
CA THR A 489 34.68 18.63 24.09
C THR A 489 34.58 17.17 23.67
N LEU A 490 33.68 16.86 22.73
CA LEU A 490 33.50 15.51 22.21
C LEU A 490 34.49 15.19 21.08
N GLY A 491 35.06 16.20 20.43
CA GLY A 491 35.84 16.05 19.20
C GLY A 491 35.00 15.52 18.04
N LYS A 492 33.71 15.88 18.01
CA LYS A 492 32.71 15.32 17.09
C LYS A 492 31.76 16.40 16.59
N TYR A 493 31.21 16.18 15.39
CA TYR A 493 30.11 16.95 14.82
C TYR A 493 28.77 16.46 15.36
N THR A 494 27.87 17.38 15.72
CA THR A 494 26.57 17.07 16.32
C THR A 494 25.42 17.76 15.61
N THR A 495 24.22 17.17 15.64
CA THR A 495 22.98 17.78 15.14
C THR A 495 22.08 18.18 16.31
N LYS A 496 21.20 19.16 16.08
CA LYS A 496 20.29 19.68 17.11
C LYS A 496 18.90 19.92 16.57
N ASN A 497 17.88 19.71 17.41
CA ASN A 497 16.49 20.02 17.11
C ASN A 497 16.00 19.33 15.80
N LEU A 498 16.15 18.01 15.74
CA LEU A 498 15.66 17.18 14.64
C LEU A 498 14.39 16.40 14.98
N THR A 499 13.71 15.95 13.94
CA THR A 499 12.73 14.86 13.98
C THR A 499 13.34 13.69 13.22
N ASP A 500 13.54 12.56 13.89
CA ASP A 500 14.05 11.33 13.26
C ASP A 500 12.85 10.53 12.66
N PRO A 501 13.05 9.41 11.93
CA PRO A 501 11.97 8.53 11.47
C PRO A 501 10.91 8.24 12.51
N ASP A 502 11.28 7.93 13.75
CA ASP A 502 10.32 7.86 14.83
C ASP A 502 9.74 9.26 15.09
N GLU A 503 8.52 9.49 14.61
CA GLU A 503 7.88 10.79 14.79
C GLU A 503 7.52 11.11 16.26
N PHE A 504 7.67 10.15 17.19
CA PHE A 504 7.64 10.44 18.63
C PHE A 504 8.94 11.12 19.10
N ALA A 505 10.07 10.88 18.43
CA ALA A 505 11.35 11.54 18.63
C ALA A 505 11.43 12.89 17.88
N ASN A 506 10.60 13.84 18.31
CA ASN A 506 10.56 15.18 17.74
C ASN A 506 11.30 16.22 18.61
N HIS A 507 11.98 17.18 17.96
CA HIS A 507 12.81 18.21 18.61
C HIS A 507 13.93 17.62 19.49
N VAL A 508 14.55 16.52 19.03
CA VAL A 508 15.64 15.82 19.73
C VAL A 508 17.01 16.20 19.16
N ASP A 509 18.07 15.91 19.92
CA ASP A 509 19.46 16.15 19.49
C ASP A 509 20.15 14.82 19.12
N ASN A 510 20.99 14.85 18.08
CA ASN A 510 21.77 13.71 17.61
C ASN A 510 20.97 12.42 17.36
N GLY A 511 19.91 12.51 16.56
CA GLY A 511 19.21 11.34 16.01
C GLY A 511 20.19 10.38 15.31
N ALA A 512 20.21 9.12 15.73
CA ALA A 512 21.18 8.13 15.27
C ALA A 512 20.98 7.80 13.78
N TYR A 513 19.73 7.66 13.34
CA TYR A 513 19.45 7.41 11.93
C TYR A 513 19.86 8.61 11.07
N THR A 514 19.41 9.82 11.43
CA THR A 514 19.74 11.04 10.69
C THR A 514 21.26 11.27 10.64
N ASN A 515 21.98 11.14 11.76
CA ASN A 515 23.45 11.31 11.77
C ASN A 515 24.16 10.26 10.90
N THR A 516 23.67 9.02 10.89
CA THR A 516 24.22 7.96 10.04
C THR A 516 24.02 8.26 8.57
N GLY A 517 22.83 8.70 8.17
CA GLY A 517 22.59 9.04 6.77
C GLY A 517 23.32 10.30 6.32
N ILE A 518 23.57 11.27 7.20
CA ILE A 518 24.47 12.40 6.91
C ILE A 518 25.87 11.88 6.51
N VAL A 519 26.44 10.96 7.29
CA VAL A 519 27.74 10.33 6.97
C VAL A 519 27.70 9.68 5.59
N LEU A 520 26.64 8.94 5.28
CA LEU A 520 26.50 8.27 3.98
C LEU A 520 26.37 9.25 2.81
N VAL A 521 25.60 10.33 2.96
CA VAL A 521 25.49 11.37 1.92
C VAL A 521 26.85 12.04 1.67
N MET A 522 27.62 12.35 2.71
CA MET A 522 28.99 12.89 2.56
C MET A 522 29.89 11.90 1.81
N ARG A 523 29.78 10.61 2.13
CA ARG A 523 30.55 9.55 1.46
C ARG A 523 30.14 9.41 -0.01
N TRP A 524 28.86 9.35 -0.33
CA TRP A 524 28.38 9.25 -1.71
C TRP A 524 28.80 10.47 -2.54
N ALA A 525 28.73 11.68 -1.98
CA ALA A 525 29.22 12.89 -2.66
C ALA A 525 30.72 12.81 -2.99
N GLN A 526 31.54 12.32 -2.05
CA GLN A 526 32.98 12.11 -2.25
C GLN A 526 33.27 11.04 -3.32
N ILE A 527 32.58 9.90 -3.27
CA ILE A 527 32.76 8.81 -4.24
C ILE A 527 32.33 9.27 -5.63
N ALA A 528 31.13 9.83 -5.77
CA ALA A 528 30.61 10.34 -7.04
C ALA A 528 31.51 11.45 -7.59
N GLY A 529 31.97 12.37 -6.74
CA GLY A 529 32.94 13.40 -7.11
C GLY A 529 34.25 12.80 -7.64
N SER A 530 34.78 11.78 -6.97
CA SER A 530 36.00 11.08 -7.42
C SER A 530 35.82 10.38 -8.77
N ILE A 531 34.68 9.72 -9.00
CA ILE A 531 34.36 9.06 -10.29
C ILE A 531 34.34 10.11 -11.42
N LEU A 532 33.75 11.27 -11.16
CA LEU A 532 33.60 12.36 -12.13
C LEU A 532 34.82 13.29 -12.22
N GLY A 533 35.86 13.09 -11.41
CA GLY A 533 37.02 13.98 -11.33
C GLY A 533 36.71 15.37 -10.75
N LYS A 534 35.63 15.51 -9.98
CA LYS A 534 35.19 16.75 -9.33
C LYS A 534 35.76 16.85 -7.91
N GLN A 535 36.23 18.04 -7.53
CA GLN A 535 36.68 18.32 -6.17
C GLN A 535 35.47 18.56 -5.27
N VAL A 536 35.50 17.98 -4.07
CA VAL A 536 34.46 18.19 -3.06
C VAL A 536 35.05 18.92 -1.83
N PRO A 537 34.24 19.70 -1.09
CA PRO A 537 34.67 20.37 0.12
C PRO A 537 35.29 19.43 1.16
N LYS A 538 36.41 19.85 1.77
CA LYS A 538 37.10 19.08 2.82
C LYS A 538 36.16 18.73 4.00
N ILE A 539 35.22 19.63 4.32
CA ILE A 539 34.27 19.43 5.42
C ILE A 539 33.44 18.15 5.28
N TYR A 540 33.22 17.64 4.05
CA TYR A 540 32.51 16.36 3.85
C TYR A 540 33.26 15.20 4.49
N HIS A 541 34.59 15.15 4.28
CA HIS A 541 35.45 14.14 4.89
C HIS A 541 35.55 14.32 6.41
N ASP A 542 35.66 15.56 6.89
CA ASP A 542 35.74 15.85 8.31
C ASP A 542 34.43 15.43 9.03
N ILE A 543 33.26 15.67 8.43
CA ILE A 543 31.96 15.20 8.95
C ILE A 543 31.86 13.66 8.89
N GLU A 544 32.18 13.04 7.75
CA GLU A 544 32.11 11.58 7.58
C GLU A 544 32.89 10.84 8.68
N THR A 545 34.09 11.34 9.02
CA THR A 545 35.00 10.67 9.97
C THR A 545 34.76 11.03 11.43
N ALA A 546 34.09 12.15 11.71
CA ALA A 546 33.90 12.66 13.06
C ALA A 546 32.45 12.98 13.43
N MET A 547 31.45 12.40 12.75
CA MET A 547 30.06 12.51 13.17
C MET A 547 29.82 11.80 14.51
N PHE A 548 29.01 12.40 15.37
CA PHE A 548 28.61 11.80 16.64
C PHE A 548 27.48 10.79 16.44
N LEU A 549 27.65 9.59 17.01
CA LEU A 549 26.60 8.57 17.11
C LEU A 549 26.29 8.35 18.60
N PRO A 550 25.05 8.53 19.06
CA PRO A 550 24.72 8.33 20.46
C PRO A 550 24.70 6.83 20.81
N THR A 551 25.47 6.45 21.83
CA THR A 551 25.54 5.06 22.33
C THR A 551 25.32 5.04 23.84
N ALA A 552 24.62 4.03 24.34
CA ALA A 552 24.42 3.85 25.76
C ALA A 552 25.77 3.61 26.47
N GLU A 553 26.02 4.27 27.60
CA GLU A 553 27.24 4.09 28.41
C GLU A 553 27.32 2.71 29.12
N ASN A 554 26.44 1.77 28.78
CA ASN A 554 26.34 0.46 29.42
C ASN A 554 27.17 -0.61 28.70
N THR A 555 27.28 -1.80 29.31
CA THR A 555 28.08 -2.93 28.78
C THR A 555 27.51 -3.57 27.50
N GLN A 556 26.36 -3.12 26.99
CA GLN A 556 25.69 -3.73 25.84
C GLN A 556 25.87 -2.93 24.54
N ASN A 557 26.51 -1.75 24.58
CA ASN A 557 26.80 -0.95 23.39
C ASN A 557 25.57 -0.67 22.50
N ILE A 558 24.39 -0.46 23.11
CA ILE A 558 23.15 -0.15 22.37
C ILE A 558 23.29 1.23 21.73
N THR A 559 22.97 1.37 20.44
CA THR A 559 22.79 2.68 19.79
C THR A 559 21.51 3.30 20.32
N LEU A 560 21.61 4.47 20.95
CA LEU A 560 20.44 5.23 21.36
C LEU A 560 19.82 5.90 20.14
N GLU A 561 18.51 6.04 20.09
CA GLU A 561 17.80 6.74 19.01
C GLU A 561 18.20 8.22 18.95
N TYR A 562 18.34 8.86 20.10
CA TYR A 562 18.80 10.24 20.22
C TYR A 562 19.57 10.46 21.53
N SER A 563 20.26 11.60 21.64
CA SER A 563 20.98 11.97 22.86
C SER A 563 20.04 12.12 24.05
N GLY A 564 20.33 11.41 25.15
CA GLY A 564 19.53 11.47 26.37
C GLY A 564 18.30 10.56 26.38
N MET A 565 18.09 9.74 25.33
CA MET A 565 17.07 8.70 25.30
C MET A 565 17.20 7.76 26.51
N ASN A 566 16.07 7.49 27.16
CA ASN A 566 15.98 6.56 28.28
C ASN A 566 15.32 5.22 27.87
N SER A 567 15.33 4.23 28.75
CA SER A 567 14.84 2.88 28.43
C SER A 567 13.31 2.73 28.40
N SER A 568 12.54 3.76 28.73
CA SER A 568 11.06 3.72 28.74
C SER A 568 10.42 4.24 27.44
N VAL A 569 11.21 4.65 26.46
CA VAL A 569 10.68 5.17 25.18
C VAL A 569 9.85 4.13 24.45
N GLY A 570 8.71 4.55 23.91
CA GLY A 570 7.95 3.79 22.92
C GLY A 570 8.27 4.33 21.54
N ILE A 571 8.41 3.45 20.56
CA ILE A 571 8.91 3.78 19.23
C ILE A 571 7.76 3.67 18.24
N LYS A 572 7.45 4.74 17.51
CA LYS A 572 6.34 4.75 16.54
C LYS A 572 6.64 3.86 15.34
N GLN A 573 7.85 3.92 14.80
CA GLN A 573 8.25 3.22 13.59
C GLN A 573 9.76 2.93 13.56
N ALA A 574 10.18 2.10 12.61
CA ALA A 574 11.59 1.75 12.44
C ALA A 574 12.47 3.01 12.32
N ASP A 575 13.50 3.11 13.17
CA ASP A 575 14.44 4.24 13.24
C ASP A 575 15.90 3.74 13.27
N VAL A 576 16.45 3.43 14.46
CA VAL A 576 17.83 2.92 14.60
C VAL A 576 18.06 1.67 13.78
N ILE A 577 17.05 0.81 13.66
CA ILE A 577 17.15 -0.41 12.84
C ILE A 577 17.36 -0.11 11.36
N MET A 578 16.95 1.08 10.90
CA MET A 578 17.15 1.52 9.52
C MET A 578 18.61 1.86 9.19
N MET A 579 19.45 2.03 10.21
CA MET A 579 20.91 2.11 10.04
C MET A 579 21.44 0.80 9.43
N THR A 580 20.92 -0.35 9.87
CA THR A 580 21.33 -1.65 9.33
C THR A 580 20.77 -1.86 7.92
N TYR A 581 19.49 -1.55 7.70
CA TYR A 581 18.86 -1.59 6.38
C TYR A 581 17.76 -0.53 6.27
N PRO A 582 17.72 0.32 5.22
CA PRO A 582 18.50 0.19 3.99
C PRO A 582 19.80 1.01 3.96
N LEU A 583 20.16 1.71 5.04
CA LEU A 583 21.35 2.57 5.01
C LEU A 583 22.65 1.77 4.82
N GLU A 584 22.71 0.52 5.32
CA GLU A 584 23.86 -0.39 5.15
C GLU A 584 25.20 0.31 5.40
N ASN A 585 25.44 0.67 6.67
CA ASN A 585 26.56 1.51 7.07
C ASN A 585 27.67 0.74 7.82
N GLU A 586 28.84 1.37 7.97
CA GLU A 586 30.02 0.83 8.69
C GLU A 586 30.21 1.44 10.09
N LEU A 587 29.31 2.31 10.57
CA LEU A 587 29.40 2.96 11.88
C LEU A 587 29.05 2.02 13.04
N ILE A 588 28.21 1.02 12.76
CA ILE A 588 27.88 -0.05 13.70
C ILE A 588 28.37 -1.38 13.14
N ASP A 589 28.88 -2.24 14.00
CA ASP A 589 29.21 -3.61 13.61
C ASP A 589 27.97 -4.52 13.68
N GLN A 590 28.15 -5.76 13.23
CA GLN A 590 27.06 -6.73 13.16
C GLN A 590 26.50 -7.10 14.55
N ASP A 591 27.33 -7.13 15.59
CA ASP A 591 26.91 -7.45 16.95
C ASP A 591 26.09 -6.30 17.55
N GLN A 592 26.50 -5.05 17.32
CA GLN A 592 25.74 -3.87 17.71
C GLN A 592 24.42 -3.78 16.95
N ALA A 593 24.42 -4.07 15.64
CA ALA A 593 23.20 -4.17 14.86
C ALA A 593 22.22 -5.21 15.45
N TYR A 594 22.73 -6.38 15.88
CA TYR A 594 21.97 -7.42 16.58
C TYR A 594 21.29 -6.92 17.85
N ILE A 595 22.10 -6.32 18.72
CA ILE A 595 21.62 -5.80 20.00
C ILE A 595 20.56 -4.71 19.77
N ASN A 596 20.76 -3.85 18.77
CA ASN A 596 19.77 -2.83 18.41
C ASN A 596 18.46 -3.46 17.94
N MET A 597 18.50 -4.47 17.06
CA MET A 597 17.27 -5.15 16.61
C MET A 597 16.50 -5.77 17.77
N GLU A 598 17.18 -6.50 18.64
CA GLU A 598 16.55 -7.11 19.82
C GLU A 598 15.89 -6.04 20.69
N PHE A 599 16.64 -4.98 21.03
CA PHE A 599 16.15 -3.89 21.87
C PHE A 599 14.94 -3.17 21.25
N TYR A 600 15.06 -2.69 20.01
CA TYR A 600 14.02 -1.88 19.38
C TYR A 600 12.79 -2.70 18.98
N SER A 601 12.94 -4.00 18.71
CA SER A 601 11.78 -4.88 18.48
C SER A 601 10.84 -4.97 19.68
N MET A 602 11.37 -4.81 20.90
CA MET A 602 10.58 -4.79 22.15
C MET A 602 10.02 -3.41 22.50
N LYS A 603 10.46 -2.35 21.80
CA LYS A 603 10.05 -0.95 22.06
C LYS A 603 9.07 -0.42 21.01
N GLN A 604 8.99 -1.12 19.88
CA GLN A 604 8.07 -0.82 18.81
C GLN A 604 6.61 -0.94 19.27
N VAL A 605 5.82 0.11 19.08
CA VAL A 605 4.38 0.07 19.39
C VAL A 605 3.62 -0.74 18.32
N GLY A 606 2.60 -1.48 18.75
CA GLY A 606 1.82 -2.37 17.87
C GLY A 606 0.95 -1.66 16.81
N TYR A 607 0.70 -0.36 16.97
CA TYR A 607 -0.09 0.46 16.04
C TYR A 607 0.77 1.40 15.17
N GLY A 608 2.08 1.12 15.07
CA GLY A 608 2.98 1.83 14.18
C GLY A 608 2.61 1.69 12.70
N PRO A 609 3.13 2.57 11.81
CA PRO A 609 2.85 2.52 10.40
C PRO A 609 3.40 1.25 9.74
N ALA A 610 2.75 0.83 8.66
CA ALA A 610 3.02 -0.41 7.93
C ALA A 610 4.48 -0.58 7.47
N MET A 611 5.19 0.53 7.24
CA MET A 611 6.59 0.56 6.79
C MET A 611 7.60 -0.08 7.76
N THR A 612 7.23 -0.16 9.05
CA THR A 612 8.11 -0.61 10.14
C THR A 612 8.50 -2.08 10.00
N PHE A 613 7.50 -2.94 9.86
CA PHE A 613 7.70 -4.39 10.01
C PHE A 613 8.54 -5.04 8.90
N PRO A 614 8.46 -4.60 7.61
CA PRO A 614 9.36 -5.08 6.58
C PRO A 614 10.84 -4.87 6.90
N ILE A 615 11.21 -3.74 7.51
CA ILE A 615 12.61 -3.44 7.86
C ILE A 615 13.13 -4.43 8.90
N PHE A 616 12.37 -4.62 9.99
CA PHE A 616 12.72 -5.61 11.02
C PHE A 616 12.83 -7.02 10.43
N SER A 617 11.93 -7.41 9.52
CA SER A 617 11.97 -8.72 8.85
C SER A 617 13.22 -8.91 8.00
N ILE A 618 13.65 -7.88 7.26
CA ILE A 618 14.87 -7.92 6.44
C ILE A 618 16.11 -8.06 7.34
N VAL A 619 16.24 -7.20 8.36
CA VAL A 619 17.39 -7.22 9.26
C VAL A 619 17.48 -8.54 10.02
N ALA A 620 16.34 -9.05 10.52
CA ALA A 620 16.24 -10.35 11.17
C ALA A 620 16.68 -11.51 10.27
N SER A 621 16.33 -11.46 8.97
CA SER A 621 16.65 -12.54 8.02
C SER A 621 18.13 -12.65 7.69
N ASN A 622 18.87 -11.53 7.71
CA ASN A 622 20.29 -11.49 7.30
C ASN A 622 21.24 -12.22 8.28
N TRP A 623 20.83 -12.43 9.53
CA TRP A 623 21.70 -13.04 10.56
C TRP A 623 21.65 -14.56 10.65
N HIS A 624 20.96 -15.20 9.72
CA HIS A 624 20.99 -16.64 9.56
C HIS A 624 22.24 -17.17 8.81
N SER A 625 23.16 -16.31 8.39
CA SER A 625 24.27 -16.67 7.50
C SER A 625 25.68 -16.69 8.12
N SER A 626 25.88 -16.22 9.36
CA SER A 626 27.22 -16.12 9.98
C SER A 626 27.25 -16.60 11.44
N ASP A 627 27.91 -17.74 11.67
CA ASP A 627 28.59 -18.29 12.88
C ASP A 627 28.05 -18.14 14.32
N HIS A 628 26.99 -17.39 14.62
CA HIS A 628 26.38 -17.36 15.96
C HIS A 628 25.36 -18.49 16.12
N MET A 629 25.84 -19.72 16.35
CA MET A 629 25.04 -20.93 16.64
C MET A 629 24.37 -20.92 18.06
N GLY A 630 23.81 -19.79 18.49
CA GLY A 630 23.35 -19.58 19.86
C GLY A 630 21.84 -19.37 20.02
N ASP A 631 21.28 -18.36 19.36
CA ASP A 631 19.96 -17.83 19.73
C ASP A 631 19.00 -17.69 18.54
N PRO A 632 17.69 -17.97 18.73
CA PRO A 632 16.68 -17.87 17.69
C PRO A 632 16.24 -16.42 17.48
N ILE A 633 16.19 -15.99 16.23
CA ILE A 633 15.66 -14.68 15.83
C ILE A 633 14.13 -14.76 15.76
N ALA A 634 13.46 -13.76 16.34
CA ALA A 634 12.03 -13.54 16.22
C ALA A 634 11.70 -12.87 14.88
N LEU A 635 10.72 -13.42 14.14
CA LEU A 635 10.05 -12.69 13.07
C LEU A 635 8.93 -11.83 13.70
N PRO A 636 8.91 -10.51 13.50
CA PRO A 636 7.73 -9.72 13.84
C PRO A 636 6.57 -10.16 12.95
N CYS A 637 5.45 -10.55 13.55
CA CYS A 637 4.19 -10.66 12.81
C CYS A 637 3.82 -9.27 12.30
N LEU A 638 3.64 -9.13 10.98
CA LEU A 638 3.26 -7.87 10.33
C LEU A 638 1.91 -7.38 10.90
N GLY A 639 1.85 -6.13 11.36
CA GLY A 639 0.62 -5.47 11.81
C GLY A 639 -0.45 -5.37 10.71
N GLU A 640 -1.71 -5.27 11.16
CA GLU A 640 -2.99 -5.28 10.43
C GLU A 640 -2.96 -5.65 8.93
N GLY A 641 -3.35 -6.89 8.65
CA GLY A 641 -3.69 -7.35 7.29
C GLY A 641 -3.10 -8.70 6.89
N VAL A 642 -2.21 -9.30 7.68
CA VAL A 642 -1.70 -10.65 7.43
C VAL A 642 -1.54 -11.37 8.77
N ARG A 643 -2.39 -12.36 9.08
CA ARG A 643 -2.07 -13.31 10.15
C ARG A 643 -1.07 -14.31 9.60
N PHE A 644 -0.03 -14.67 10.34
CA PHE A 644 0.87 -15.75 9.94
C PHE A 644 0.57 -16.99 10.77
N ASP A 645 -0.35 -17.84 10.31
CA ASP A 645 -0.64 -19.11 11.01
C ASP A 645 0.34 -20.24 10.69
N SER A 646 1.37 -20.01 9.86
CA SER A 646 2.40 -21.02 9.60
C SER A 646 3.74 -20.43 9.12
N ILE A 647 4.66 -20.14 10.05
CA ILE A 647 6.06 -19.86 9.70
C ILE A 647 6.80 -21.20 9.53
N LYS A 648 7.35 -21.43 8.34
CA LYS A 648 8.29 -22.54 8.09
C LYS A 648 9.68 -22.19 8.65
N CYS A 649 9.92 -22.49 9.91
CA CYS A 649 11.26 -22.39 10.49
C CYS A 649 12.10 -23.64 10.17
N ILE A 650 13.15 -23.48 9.36
CA ILE A 650 14.22 -24.49 9.20
C ILE A 650 15.40 -24.07 10.07
N TRP A 651 15.40 -24.35 11.38
CA TRP A 651 16.60 -24.15 12.21
C TRP A 651 16.82 -25.22 13.28
N ARG A 652 18.11 -25.43 13.60
CA ARG A 652 18.60 -26.30 14.68
C ARG A 652 18.71 -25.46 15.97
N ARG A 653 18.08 -25.96 17.04
CA ARG A 653 18.36 -25.71 18.48
C ARG A 653 17.59 -24.68 19.32
N LEU A 654 16.74 -23.80 18.80
CA LEU A 654 15.90 -22.96 19.67
C LEU A 654 14.64 -22.45 18.95
N LEU A 655 13.57 -22.17 19.70
CA LEU A 655 12.26 -21.71 19.20
C LEU A 655 11.89 -20.40 19.94
N SER A 656 11.65 -19.32 19.19
CA SER A 656 11.16 -18.03 19.71
C SER A 656 9.88 -17.65 18.99
N ILE A 657 8.89 -17.15 19.73
CA ILE A 657 7.62 -16.63 19.25
C ILE A 657 7.50 -15.24 19.87
N ASN A 658 7.45 -14.19 19.03
CA ASN A 658 7.30 -12.81 19.46
C ASN A 658 5.93 -12.28 19.01
N ASP A 659 5.19 -11.77 19.98
CA ASP A 659 3.87 -11.17 19.79
C ASP A 659 3.94 -9.71 20.21
N GLY A 660 4.30 -8.85 19.26
CA GLY A 660 4.46 -7.42 19.46
C GLY A 660 3.15 -6.63 19.51
N ASP A 661 1.99 -7.29 19.52
CA ASP A 661 0.67 -6.66 19.53
C ASP A 661 -0.39 -7.64 20.09
N ASN A 662 -1.27 -7.16 20.98
CA ASN A 662 -2.47 -7.85 21.49
C ASN A 662 -3.47 -8.35 20.41
N THR A 663 -3.16 -8.31 19.11
CA THR A 663 -4.05 -8.71 18.00
C THR A 663 -3.76 -10.09 17.42
N THR A 664 -2.67 -10.77 17.79
CA THR A 664 -2.56 -12.20 17.46
C THR A 664 -3.51 -13.02 18.35
N SER A 665 -4.31 -13.90 17.73
CA SER A 665 -5.47 -14.53 18.38
C SER A 665 -5.13 -15.61 19.43
N TRP A 666 -3.87 -15.74 19.82
CA TRP A 666 -3.47 -16.67 20.87
C TRP A 666 -3.48 -16.03 22.26
N GLN A 667 -3.41 -14.71 22.37
CA GLN A 667 -3.72 -13.99 23.61
C GLN A 667 -5.23 -13.83 23.76
N ALA A 668 -5.71 -14.09 24.96
CA ALA A 668 -7.13 -14.08 25.25
C ALA A 668 -7.64 -12.63 25.34
N LYS A 669 -8.74 -12.30 24.64
CA LYS A 669 -9.29 -10.93 24.59
C LYS A 669 -9.64 -10.39 25.99
N TYR A 670 -9.98 -11.27 26.92
CA TYR A 670 -10.34 -10.95 28.30
C TYR A 670 -9.47 -11.71 29.30
N ASN A 671 -9.17 -11.10 30.45
CA ASN A 671 -8.25 -11.65 31.48
C ASN A 671 -8.71 -12.96 32.15
N ASP A 672 -9.95 -13.37 31.90
CA ASP A 672 -10.57 -14.60 32.38
C ASP A 672 -10.65 -15.70 31.31
N THR A 673 -10.22 -15.40 30.08
CA THR A 673 -10.21 -16.36 28.97
C THR A 673 -8.84 -17.02 28.82
N THR A 674 -8.82 -18.30 28.40
CA THR A 674 -7.58 -19.05 28.20
C THR A 674 -7.10 -18.92 26.76
N GLY A 675 -5.94 -18.28 26.57
CA GLY A 675 -5.22 -18.28 25.30
C GLY A 675 -4.56 -19.63 25.04
N LYS A 676 -4.54 -20.09 23.79
CA LYS A 676 -3.91 -21.37 23.39
C LYS A 676 -3.05 -21.18 22.15
N VAL A 677 -1.83 -21.69 22.21
CA VAL A 677 -0.90 -21.80 21.08
C VAL A 677 -0.61 -23.28 20.84
N LEU A 678 -0.72 -23.72 19.59
CA LEU A 678 -0.33 -25.06 19.17
C LEU A 678 0.86 -24.94 18.23
N VAL A 679 1.97 -25.58 18.60
CA VAL A 679 3.23 -25.53 17.84
C VAL A 679 3.48 -26.86 17.15
N ASP A 680 3.42 -26.86 15.81
CA ASP A 680 3.79 -28.02 14.99
C ASP A 680 5.27 -27.94 14.57
N LEU A 681 6.08 -28.88 15.07
CA LEU A 681 7.52 -28.96 14.78
C LEU A 681 7.85 -29.67 13.46
N LYS A 682 6.85 -30.19 12.74
CA LYS A 682 6.92 -30.97 11.48
C LYS A 682 7.72 -32.28 11.53
N SER A 683 8.55 -32.48 12.55
CA SER A 683 9.33 -33.68 12.81
C SER A 683 9.54 -33.83 14.32
N PHE A 684 9.74 -35.05 14.82
CA PHE A 684 10.16 -35.24 16.21
C PHE A 684 11.49 -34.54 16.48
N ARG A 685 11.53 -33.70 17.50
CA ARG A 685 12.72 -32.93 17.90
C ARG A 685 12.87 -32.94 19.42
N ASN A 686 14.11 -32.98 19.90
CA ASN A 686 14.42 -32.76 21.30
C ASN A 686 14.48 -31.25 21.57
N ILE A 687 13.58 -30.76 22.44
CA ILE A 687 13.56 -29.38 22.92
C ILE A 687 14.03 -29.40 24.37
N SER A 688 15.11 -28.69 24.68
CA SER A 688 15.68 -28.59 26.03
C SER A 688 15.25 -27.34 26.79
N SER A 689 14.80 -26.30 26.07
CA SER A 689 14.38 -25.01 26.61
C SER A 689 13.51 -24.26 25.59
N GLY A 690 12.79 -23.23 26.05
CA GLY A 690 12.02 -22.31 25.21
C GLY A 690 11.67 -21.04 25.98
N THR A 691 11.45 -19.94 25.27
CA THR A 691 11.13 -18.63 25.84
C THR A 691 9.81 -18.13 25.26
N PHE A 692 8.95 -17.57 26.12
CA PHE A 692 7.74 -16.86 25.70
C PHE A 692 7.92 -15.37 25.99
N ILE A 693 7.78 -14.54 24.96
CA ILE A 693 7.80 -13.08 25.07
C ILE A 693 6.35 -12.62 24.93
N TRP A 694 5.80 -12.04 26.00
CA TRP A 694 4.41 -11.56 26.04
C TRP A 694 4.40 -10.04 25.84
N GLY A 695 3.40 -9.53 25.13
CA GLY A 695 3.09 -8.10 25.10
C GLY A 695 2.48 -7.61 26.42
N ASP A 696 1.69 -6.54 26.35
CA ASP A 696 1.17 -5.80 27.52
C ASP A 696 0.24 -6.59 28.46
N LYS A 697 -0.12 -7.83 28.13
CA LYS A 697 -1.08 -8.67 28.88
C LYS A 697 -0.54 -10.09 29.15
N PRO A 698 0.48 -10.25 30.00
CA PRO A 698 1.02 -11.58 30.32
C PRO A 698 -0.04 -12.48 30.99
N PRO A 699 -0.09 -13.77 30.67
CA PRO A 699 -1.06 -14.69 31.26
C PRO A 699 -0.76 -14.91 32.75
N LYS A 700 -1.78 -15.07 33.59
CA LYS A 700 -1.59 -15.38 35.03
C LYS A 700 -0.94 -16.75 35.26
N ARG A 701 -1.17 -17.68 34.34
CA ARG A 701 -0.63 -19.05 34.36
C ARG A 701 -0.28 -19.49 32.96
N VAL A 702 0.79 -20.26 32.85
CA VAL A 702 1.16 -20.92 31.60
C VAL A 702 1.14 -22.43 31.81
N LYS A 703 0.68 -23.15 30.78
CA LYS A 703 0.70 -24.60 30.71
C LYS A 703 1.34 -25.01 29.38
N VAL A 704 2.33 -25.88 29.44
CA VAL A 704 2.95 -26.50 28.27
C VAL A 704 2.62 -27.98 28.30
N SER A 705 2.09 -28.47 27.18
CA SER A 705 1.83 -29.88 26.99
C SER A 705 2.54 -30.38 25.73
N LYS A 706 3.07 -31.60 25.79
CA LYS A 706 3.62 -32.30 24.63
C LYS A 706 2.62 -33.34 24.14
N TYR A 707 2.69 -33.65 22.86
CA TYR A 707 1.94 -34.77 22.28
C TYR A 707 2.40 -36.11 22.88
N SER A 708 1.46 -36.96 23.30
CA SER A 708 1.75 -38.20 24.06
C SER A 708 1.80 -39.48 23.21
N GLY A 709 1.70 -39.39 21.87
CA GLY A 709 2.17 -40.45 20.97
C GLY A 709 1.32 -41.71 20.81
N SER A 710 0.22 -41.88 21.54
CA SER A 710 -0.49 -43.17 21.57
C SER A 710 -1.65 -43.30 20.57
N SER A 711 -2.17 -42.19 20.04
CA SER A 711 -3.45 -42.18 19.32
C SER A 711 -3.37 -41.79 17.83
N PHE A 712 -2.22 -41.28 17.36
CA PHE A 712 -2.03 -40.82 15.97
C PHE A 712 -0.64 -41.24 15.45
N THR A 713 -0.57 -41.71 14.20
CA THR A 713 0.65 -42.29 13.61
C THR A 713 1.51 -41.29 12.85
N ALA A 714 0.94 -40.16 12.42
CA ALA A 714 1.67 -39.06 11.78
C ALA A 714 1.11 -37.69 12.19
N VAL A 715 1.95 -36.65 12.12
CA VAL A 715 1.59 -35.26 12.44
C VAL A 715 0.52 -34.71 11.48
N THR A 716 0.54 -35.13 10.21
CA THR A 716 -0.48 -34.79 9.22
C THR A 716 -1.89 -35.27 9.61
N ASP A 717 -1.98 -36.39 10.32
CA ASP A 717 -3.25 -36.99 10.76
C ASP A 717 -3.87 -36.19 11.92
N PHE A 718 -3.06 -35.42 12.63
CA PHE A 718 -3.45 -34.66 13.81
C PHE A 718 -4.22 -33.35 13.46
N PHE A 719 -3.93 -32.76 12.30
CA PHE A 719 -4.51 -31.48 11.86
C PHE A 719 -5.59 -31.62 10.77
N ALA A 720 -5.78 -32.81 10.19
CA ALA A 720 -6.60 -32.99 9.00
C ALA A 720 -8.12 -32.81 9.24
N GLN A 721 -8.60 -32.81 10.49
CA GLN A 721 -10.03 -32.82 10.81
C GLN A 721 -10.38 -32.10 12.13
N VAL A 722 -9.67 -31.01 12.46
CA VAL A 722 -10.07 -30.16 13.59
C VAL A 722 -11.29 -29.34 13.16
N ASP A 723 -12.44 -29.60 13.76
CA ASP A 723 -13.66 -28.82 13.55
C ASP A 723 -13.55 -27.48 14.31
N PHE A 724 -13.36 -26.40 13.57
CA PHE A 724 -13.32 -25.03 14.09
C PHE A 724 -14.69 -24.34 13.96
N GLY A 725 -15.78 -25.08 14.25
CA GLY A 725 -17.15 -24.58 14.18
C GLY A 725 -17.37 -23.26 14.93
N ASN A 726 -18.16 -22.39 14.30
CA ASN A 726 -18.59 -21.12 14.85
C ASN A 726 -19.33 -21.32 16.20
N GLU A 727 -18.92 -20.53 17.21
CA GLU A 727 -19.54 -20.34 18.53
C GLU A 727 -19.26 -21.32 19.69
N LEU A 728 -18.20 -22.11 19.72
CA LEU A 728 -17.86 -22.92 20.92
C LEU A 728 -16.34 -23.08 21.15
N PHE A 729 -15.68 -22.04 21.67
CA PHE A 729 -14.25 -22.05 22.06
C PHE A 729 -13.89 -23.03 23.20
N ASN A 730 -14.85 -23.79 23.75
CA ASN A 730 -14.66 -24.56 24.97
C ASN A 730 -14.34 -26.06 24.79
N GLU A 731 -14.47 -26.66 23.60
CA GLU A 731 -14.25 -28.12 23.44
C GLU A 731 -13.59 -28.54 22.12
N TYR A 732 -12.29 -28.28 21.94
CA TYR A 732 -11.53 -28.89 20.83
C TYR A 732 -11.43 -30.41 21.00
N LYS A 733 -11.89 -31.17 19.99
CA LYS A 733 -11.70 -32.62 19.87
C LYS A 733 -10.79 -32.93 18.69
N TYR A 734 -9.96 -33.95 18.83
CA TYR A 734 -9.00 -34.40 17.81
C TYR A 734 -9.47 -35.71 17.21
N ALA A 735 -9.66 -35.76 15.88
CA ALA A 735 -10.08 -36.97 15.19
C ALA A 735 -8.87 -37.79 14.71
N ASN A 736 -8.76 -39.04 15.13
CA ASN A 736 -7.73 -39.95 14.63
C ASN A 736 -7.98 -40.37 13.15
N PRO A 737 -7.06 -41.10 12.48
CA PRO A 737 -7.25 -41.55 11.09
C PRO A 737 -8.53 -42.37 10.83
N GLU A 738 -9.15 -42.91 11.87
CA GLU A 738 -10.38 -43.71 11.83
C GLU A 738 -11.65 -42.85 12.08
N GLY A 739 -11.49 -41.53 12.26
CA GLY A 739 -12.57 -40.57 12.54
C GLY A 739 -13.04 -40.55 14.00
N LYS A 740 -12.33 -41.22 14.91
CA LYS A 740 -12.69 -41.25 16.34
C LYS A 740 -12.18 -39.98 17.03
N LEU A 741 -13.08 -39.28 17.70
CA LEU A 741 -12.79 -38.05 18.46
C LEU A 741 -12.15 -38.35 19.83
N HIS A 742 -11.10 -37.61 20.15
CA HIS A 742 -10.37 -37.65 21.43
C HIS A 742 -10.37 -36.28 22.08
N ASN A 743 -10.43 -36.21 23.42
CA ASN A 743 -10.32 -34.93 24.12
C ASN A 743 -8.85 -34.49 24.19
N GLN A 744 -8.61 -33.19 24.41
CA GLN A 744 -7.26 -32.65 24.54
C GLN A 744 -6.41 -33.39 25.61
N SER A 745 -7.01 -33.78 26.74
CA SER A 745 -6.35 -34.56 27.81
C SER A 745 -5.89 -35.94 27.37
N ASP A 746 -6.53 -36.51 26.34
CA ASP A 746 -6.25 -37.85 25.85
C ASP A 746 -5.09 -37.84 24.84
N VAL A 747 -4.74 -36.65 24.32
CA VAL A 747 -3.76 -36.46 23.25
C VAL A 747 -2.50 -35.73 23.70
N PHE A 748 -2.62 -34.90 24.74
CA PHE A 748 -1.53 -34.07 25.24
C PHE A 748 -1.22 -34.38 26.70
N GLU A 749 0.05 -34.69 26.95
CA GLU A 749 0.60 -34.79 28.29
C GLU A 749 1.11 -33.42 28.73
N GLU A 750 0.62 -32.91 29.86
CA GLU A 750 1.20 -31.72 30.49
C GLU A 750 2.64 -32.01 30.93
N VAL A 751 3.57 -31.18 30.44
CA VAL A 751 4.99 -31.26 30.80
C VAL A 751 5.41 -30.11 31.71
N TYR A 752 4.64 -29.03 31.74
CA TYR A 752 4.86 -27.89 32.60
C TYR A 752 3.55 -27.17 32.88
N SER A 753 3.39 -26.70 34.12
CA SER A 753 2.33 -25.77 34.51
C SER A 753 2.84 -24.93 35.67
N GLY A 754 2.61 -23.63 35.61
CA GLY A 754 3.08 -22.70 36.63
C GLY A 754 2.40 -21.34 36.56
N ASP A 755 2.37 -20.67 37.70
CA ASP A 755 2.01 -19.26 37.76
C ASP A 755 3.11 -18.43 37.11
N VAL A 756 2.70 -17.49 36.26
CA VAL A 756 3.65 -16.50 35.73
C VAL A 756 3.87 -15.48 36.82
N LYS A 757 5.09 -15.43 37.35
CA LYS A 757 5.48 -14.41 38.34
C LYS A 757 5.67 -13.08 37.62
N ILE A 758 4.60 -12.29 37.58
CA ILE A 758 4.66 -10.88 37.19
C ILE A 758 5.30 -10.13 38.37
N SER A 759 6.50 -9.62 38.15
CA SER A 759 7.34 -9.00 39.16
C SER A 759 7.04 -7.52 39.43
N ALA A 760 6.23 -6.91 38.58
CA ALA A 760 5.57 -5.63 38.79
C ALA A 760 4.27 -5.61 37.96
N PRO A 761 3.09 -5.37 38.56
CA PRO A 761 1.86 -5.20 37.79
C PRO A 761 1.96 -3.97 36.89
N PHE A 762 1.32 -4.01 35.73
CA PHE A 762 0.97 -2.79 34.98
C PHE A 762 0.10 -1.91 35.88
N ASP A 763 0.56 -0.69 36.18
CA ASP A 763 -0.21 0.33 36.90
C ASP A 763 -0.82 1.32 35.87
N PRO A 764 -2.14 1.28 35.64
CA PRO A 764 -2.79 2.22 34.74
C PRO A 764 -2.75 3.69 35.23
N GLU A 765 -2.45 3.96 36.51
CA GLU A 765 -2.34 5.33 37.01
C GLU A 765 -0.97 6.00 36.73
N GLU A 766 0.11 5.23 36.53
CA GLU A 766 1.41 5.77 36.09
C GLU A 766 1.35 6.34 34.66
N TYR A 767 0.45 5.85 33.81
CA TYR A 767 0.23 6.36 32.45
C TYR A 767 -0.41 7.76 32.43
N PHE A 768 -1.12 8.14 33.50
CA PHE A 768 -1.73 9.48 33.64
C PHE A 768 -0.88 10.47 34.46
N GLN A 769 0.20 10.01 35.12
CA GLN A 769 1.11 10.86 35.88
C GLN A 769 2.58 10.61 35.53
N VAL A 770 2.98 11.07 34.34
CA VAL A 770 4.38 11.49 34.10
C VAL A 770 4.38 13.00 33.83
N GLY A 771 3.92 13.74 34.84
CA GLY A 771 4.42 15.06 35.16
C GLY A 771 5.30 14.94 36.40
N PHE A 772 6.61 15.03 36.20
CA PHE A 772 7.67 15.19 37.22
C PHE A 772 8.03 14.03 38.18
N GLN A 773 9.34 13.74 38.15
CA GLN A 773 10.26 13.19 39.17
C GLN A 773 10.62 11.68 39.22
N GLN A 774 11.94 11.49 38.96
CA GLN A 774 12.93 10.52 39.46
C GLN A 774 12.46 9.43 40.45
N ASP A 775 12.80 8.15 40.21
CA ASP A 775 14.04 7.52 40.70
C ASP A 775 14.26 6.10 40.12
N THR A 776 15.47 5.62 40.33
CA THR A 776 16.21 4.48 39.76
C THR A 776 15.82 3.08 40.26
N THR A 777 15.91 2.04 39.40
CA THR A 777 16.62 0.75 39.65
C THR A 777 16.43 -0.26 38.50
N SER A 778 17.55 -0.76 37.97
CA SER A 778 17.66 -1.80 36.92
C SER A 778 17.25 -3.20 37.40
N ARG A 779 16.56 -4.01 36.57
CA ARG A 779 16.43 -5.47 36.77
C ARG A 779 16.48 -6.26 35.45
N LYS A 780 17.34 -7.31 35.42
CA LYS A 780 17.42 -8.38 34.40
C LYS A 780 16.51 -9.56 34.77
N TRP A 781 16.07 -10.35 33.79
CA TRP A 781 15.18 -11.52 33.95
C TRP A 781 15.88 -12.84 33.57
N SER A 782 15.51 -13.93 34.26
CA SER A 782 15.91 -15.33 34.02
C SER A 782 14.71 -16.25 33.98
#